data_AF-A0A7J9RK40-F1
#
_entry.id   AF-A0A7J9RK40-F1
#
_cell.length_a   1.000
_cell.length_b   1.000
_cell.length_c   1.000
_cell.angle_alpha   90.00
_cell.angle_beta   90.00
_cell.angle_gamma   90.00
#
_symmetry.space_group_name_H-M   'P 1'
#
loop_
_entity.id
_entity.type
_entity.pdbx_description
1 polymer ?
#
loop_
_entity_poly.entity_id
_entity_poly.type
_entity_poly.pdbx_seq_one_letter_code
_entity_poly.pdbx_strand_id
1 'polypeptide(L)'
;MWEAVLVILLPTIAPGLALLRILDASADIFRKALLCFPLGLLALYGISGLLFVSQWWSVTNLTVLILFVNAFSIAFLFRKVHVERSTYTQWQKMEAAIHGIVLSETEPEIEQEVAAQQWFQANRNPILQIAAGCFCLLTLVPILMFDRPFGVDWIGFSTLASNVGDTGSFDVQSPNSGIWTYPPAFPTVLAWVTQLTGAPIEQAILILGHLSLFAILLGIWGSMDRLGAGGSSVLAMGSSFALFAKVFDSGYPTVASQLGLIVGLLIVLRPIQHSLRYHIIAFVFLSVCAVLIHPTGAIYLAALLLASILNRERLSDDEKAQRKPIFLTSIIIISSMFVIALIFFAPRMLSEPVFAEYGWQGGKPMLMYNGPLMVLAGISVYIGRKSQEIRLLSTWFMSLWLLSFVHLIEGLANIQVLSLLSYTLYSMALHAYHVPLAIVVGLLASRSTSFTTVDDDSSWFGLEMDPFIRPIYSTVFLVVLMIGAIMSVGLLVNLSNHDELHAVTQGDMELREYLETHPPDKFVYTENIHWGHSYAFESEIKTSSIPTLGLLTLEDSIQAKATSALRIDDVQTLRQLNIGYAISSPIGTAALILGPSPYWSMEQSYQGARYWKLWDEPSPSRVFSNAALNSTECGEKKGCTLELDPWRNHRFYDPLDRGEQRIILQQKGIYAWEDVVNEAEFVGMYNVCITYEQIGDFESYEIIANTQPFTFEKKAGWNHQCVNVQLNQTLDISFELNDDGTSWINPLGFSGRSSEIVDSTGLRIHHIELKRGIDAKA
;
A
#
# COMPACT_ATOMS: atom_id res chain seq x y z
N MET A 1 4.25 -11.05 -15.04
CA MET A 1 3.25 -9.94 -15.07
C MET A 1 1.87 -10.30 -15.63
N TRP A 2 1.67 -10.49 -16.95
CA TRP A 2 0.31 -10.62 -17.54
C TRP A 2 -0.49 -11.81 -16.99
N GLU A 3 0.18 -12.91 -16.70
CA GLU A 3 -0.45 -14.09 -16.11
C GLU A 3 -1.03 -13.77 -14.72
N ALA A 4 -0.29 -13.08 -13.86
CA ALA A 4 -0.77 -12.62 -12.56
C ALA A 4 -1.99 -11.70 -12.67
N VAL A 5 -1.98 -10.78 -13.65
CA VAL A 5 -3.14 -9.90 -13.92
C VAL A 5 -4.37 -10.72 -14.32
N LEU A 6 -4.22 -11.70 -15.21
CA LEU A 6 -5.32 -12.55 -15.68
C LEU A 6 -5.85 -13.47 -14.58
N VAL A 7 -4.96 -14.06 -13.78
CA VAL A 7 -5.30 -14.91 -12.63
C VAL A 7 -6.13 -14.15 -11.60
N ILE A 8 -5.89 -12.85 -11.41
CA ILE A 8 -6.70 -12.00 -10.53
C ILE A 8 -8.01 -11.59 -11.20
N LEU A 9 -7.97 -11.11 -12.45
CA LEU A 9 -9.15 -10.53 -13.13
C LEU A 9 -10.21 -11.56 -13.49
N LEU A 10 -9.85 -12.61 -14.23
CA LEU A 10 -10.82 -13.55 -14.81
C LEU A 10 -11.77 -14.21 -13.79
N PRO A 11 -11.29 -14.75 -12.65
CA PRO A 11 -12.16 -15.45 -11.71
C PRO A 11 -13.10 -14.52 -10.92
N THR A 12 -12.92 -13.20 -11.01
CA THR A 12 -13.74 -12.22 -10.28
C THR A 12 -14.97 -11.77 -11.07
N ILE A 13 -14.96 -11.90 -12.40
CA ILE A 13 -16.01 -11.35 -13.27
C ILE A 13 -17.37 -11.98 -12.99
N ALA A 14 -17.48 -13.31 -13.05
CA ALA A 14 -18.76 -13.99 -12.88
C ALA A 14 -19.33 -13.85 -11.45
N PRO A 15 -18.55 -14.05 -10.37
CA PRO A 15 -19.02 -13.81 -9.00
C PRO A 15 -19.42 -12.37 -8.77
N GLY A 16 -18.65 -11.41 -9.31
CA GLY A 16 -18.97 -9.99 -9.25
C GLY A 16 -20.29 -9.64 -9.91
N LEU A 17 -20.55 -10.15 -11.11
CA LEU A 17 -21.84 -9.97 -11.81
C LEU A 17 -23.01 -10.62 -11.04
N ALA A 18 -22.79 -11.79 -10.45
CA ALA A 18 -23.81 -12.47 -9.65
C ALA A 18 -24.16 -11.69 -8.38
N LEU A 19 -23.15 -11.17 -7.67
CA LEU A 19 -23.33 -10.29 -6.51
C LEU A 19 -24.02 -8.98 -6.89
N LEU A 20 -23.61 -8.38 -8.01
CA LEU A 20 -24.21 -7.14 -8.49
C LEU A 20 -25.69 -7.31 -8.80
N ARG A 21 -26.11 -8.43 -9.39
CA ARG A 21 -27.53 -8.75 -9.62
C ARG A 21 -28.36 -8.75 -8.32
N ILE A 22 -27.73 -9.01 -7.17
CA ILE A 22 -28.37 -9.01 -5.84
C ILE A 22 -28.34 -7.61 -5.20
N LEU A 23 -27.24 -6.88 -5.37
CA LEU A 23 -26.97 -5.62 -4.66
C LEU A 23 -27.47 -4.37 -5.41
N ASP A 24 -27.40 -4.36 -6.74
CA ASP A 24 -27.89 -3.27 -7.59
C ASP A 24 -28.63 -3.84 -8.81
N ALA A 25 -29.91 -4.14 -8.60
CA ALA A 25 -30.80 -4.60 -9.65
C ALA A 25 -30.98 -3.59 -10.80
N SER A 26 -30.70 -2.31 -10.55
CA SER A 26 -30.87 -1.26 -11.57
C SER A 26 -29.71 -1.20 -12.57
N ALA A 27 -28.60 -1.89 -12.29
CA ALA A 27 -27.36 -1.74 -13.03
C ALA A 27 -27.51 -2.08 -14.52
N ASP A 28 -27.20 -1.09 -15.36
CA ASP A 28 -27.07 -1.25 -16.80
C ASP A 28 -25.69 -1.85 -17.15
N ILE A 29 -25.43 -2.09 -18.44
CA ILE A 29 -24.20 -2.73 -18.91
C ILE A 29 -22.96 -1.95 -18.46
N PHE A 30 -23.02 -0.62 -18.49
CA PHE A 30 -21.91 0.23 -18.07
C PHE A 30 -21.57 0.05 -16.59
N ARG A 31 -22.57 0.18 -15.69
CA ARG A 31 -22.35 -0.07 -14.26
C ARG A 31 -21.95 -1.52 -13.97
N LYS A 32 -22.47 -2.49 -14.72
CA LYS A 32 -22.06 -3.90 -14.64
C LYS A 32 -20.57 -4.08 -14.92
N ALA A 33 -20.04 -3.41 -15.96
CA ALA A 33 -18.62 -3.45 -16.28
C ALA A 33 -17.75 -2.81 -15.19
N LEU A 34 -18.24 -1.74 -14.55
CA LEU A 34 -17.52 -1.05 -13.47
C LEU A 34 -17.53 -1.84 -12.15
N LEU A 35 -18.65 -2.47 -11.79
CA LEU A 35 -18.86 -3.08 -10.47
C LEU A 35 -18.55 -4.58 -10.41
N CYS A 36 -18.42 -5.28 -11.53
CA CYS A 36 -18.12 -6.72 -11.50
C CYS A 36 -16.73 -7.00 -10.90
N PHE A 37 -15.69 -6.31 -11.35
CA PHE A 37 -14.34 -6.54 -10.85
C PHE A 37 -14.20 -6.22 -9.35
N PRO A 38 -14.66 -5.08 -8.83
CA PRO A 38 -14.50 -4.74 -7.41
C PRO A 38 -15.25 -5.67 -6.46
N LEU A 39 -16.50 -6.04 -6.78
CA LEU A 39 -17.28 -6.97 -5.97
C LEU A 39 -16.71 -8.39 -6.03
N GLY A 40 -16.26 -8.81 -7.20
CA GLY A 40 -15.61 -10.10 -7.39
C GLY A 40 -14.27 -10.21 -6.67
N LEU A 41 -13.45 -9.14 -6.70
CA LEU A 41 -12.17 -9.09 -5.99
C LEU A 41 -12.36 -9.13 -4.48
N LEU A 42 -13.36 -8.40 -3.94
CA LEU A 42 -13.73 -8.50 -2.53
C LEU A 42 -14.16 -9.93 -2.14
N ALA A 43 -14.92 -10.59 -3.00
CA ALA A 43 -15.31 -11.99 -2.78
C ALA A 43 -14.11 -12.95 -2.85
N LEU A 44 -13.19 -12.76 -3.79
CA LEU A 44 -11.96 -13.56 -3.92
C LEU A 44 -11.11 -13.48 -2.64
N TYR A 45 -10.87 -12.26 -2.14
CA TYR A 45 -10.19 -12.05 -0.86
C TYR A 45 -10.90 -12.78 0.27
N GLY A 46 -12.21 -12.57 0.43
CA GLY A 46 -12.97 -13.21 1.51
C GLY A 46 -12.98 -14.73 1.43
N ILE A 47 -13.11 -15.31 0.23
CA ILE A 47 -13.08 -16.76 0.03
C ILE A 47 -11.72 -17.35 0.42
N SER A 48 -10.62 -16.72 -0.02
CA SER A 48 -9.27 -17.13 0.36
C SER A 48 -9.05 -17.03 1.87
N GLY A 49 -9.44 -15.90 2.48
CA GLY A 49 -9.35 -15.70 3.91
C GLY A 49 -10.18 -16.70 4.74
N LEU A 50 -11.39 -17.03 4.29
CA LEU A 50 -12.25 -18.03 4.95
C LEU A 50 -11.65 -19.44 4.87
N LEU A 51 -11.06 -19.82 3.74
CA LEU A 51 -10.34 -21.10 3.62
C LEU A 51 -9.17 -21.17 4.60
N PHE A 52 -8.45 -20.06 4.79
CA PHE A 52 -7.34 -20.00 5.73
C PHE A 52 -7.79 -20.10 7.18
N VAL A 53 -8.80 -19.31 7.58
CA VAL A 53 -9.36 -19.38 8.95
C VAL A 53 -9.93 -20.77 9.26
N SER A 54 -10.46 -21.47 8.25
CA SER A 54 -10.94 -22.86 8.38
C SER A 54 -9.85 -23.92 8.29
N GLN A 55 -8.56 -23.54 8.21
CA GLN A 55 -7.41 -24.43 8.12
C GLN A 55 -7.42 -25.37 6.90
N TRP A 56 -8.12 -24.97 5.84
CA TRP A 56 -8.26 -25.73 4.59
C TRP A 56 -7.60 -25.03 3.39
N TRP A 57 -6.84 -23.97 3.64
CA TRP A 57 -6.17 -23.24 2.59
C TRP A 57 -5.03 -24.06 1.99
N SER A 58 -5.04 -24.16 0.67
CA SER A 58 -3.94 -24.59 -0.17
C SER A 58 -4.16 -24.01 -1.56
N VAL A 59 -3.10 -23.93 -2.36
CA VAL A 59 -3.21 -23.46 -3.77
C VAL A 59 -4.26 -24.28 -4.53
N THR A 60 -4.26 -25.60 -4.34
CA THR A 60 -5.24 -26.51 -4.97
C THR A 60 -6.66 -26.26 -4.49
N ASN A 61 -6.88 -26.18 -3.17
CA ASN A 61 -8.23 -26.03 -2.59
C ASN A 61 -8.85 -24.69 -2.98
N LEU A 62 -8.07 -23.61 -2.94
CA LEU A 62 -8.54 -22.29 -3.38
C LEU A 62 -8.88 -22.29 -4.87
N THR A 63 -8.02 -22.88 -5.72
CA THR A 63 -8.28 -22.96 -7.17
C THR A 63 -9.57 -23.72 -7.46
N VAL A 64 -9.77 -24.89 -6.83
CA VAL A 64 -11.00 -25.69 -6.99
C VAL A 64 -12.22 -24.91 -6.51
N LEU A 65 -12.15 -24.24 -5.36
CA LEU A 65 -13.26 -23.45 -4.84
C LEU A 65 -13.60 -22.26 -5.75
N ILE A 66 -12.60 -21.56 -6.29
CA ILE A 66 -12.80 -20.47 -7.26
C ILE A 66 -13.51 -20.97 -8.51
N LEU A 67 -13.13 -22.14 -9.04
CA LEU A 67 -13.81 -22.75 -10.19
C LEU A 67 -15.27 -23.09 -9.87
N PHE A 68 -15.55 -23.65 -8.70
CA PHE A 68 -16.92 -23.91 -8.26
C PHE A 68 -17.73 -22.62 -8.12
N VAL A 69 -17.18 -21.60 -7.46
CA VAL A 69 -17.86 -20.31 -7.27
C VAL A 69 -18.14 -19.64 -8.61
N ASN A 70 -17.23 -19.70 -9.58
CA ASN A 70 -17.46 -19.22 -10.94
C ASN A 70 -18.57 -20.02 -11.64
N ALA A 71 -18.52 -21.35 -11.61
CA ALA A 71 -19.55 -22.20 -12.22
C ALA A 71 -20.94 -21.95 -11.62
N PHE A 72 -21.05 -21.83 -10.30
CA PHE A 72 -22.31 -21.50 -9.62
C PHE A 72 -22.79 -20.09 -9.96
N SER A 73 -21.88 -19.11 -10.04
CA SER A 73 -22.21 -17.74 -10.42
C SER A 73 -22.73 -17.68 -11.84
N ILE A 74 -22.10 -18.38 -12.79
CA ILE A 74 -22.56 -18.51 -14.17
C ILE A 74 -23.93 -19.19 -14.24
N ALA A 75 -24.12 -20.30 -13.51
CA ALA A 75 -25.42 -20.98 -13.45
C ALA A 75 -26.53 -20.08 -12.86
N PHE A 76 -26.19 -19.27 -11.84
CA PHE A 76 -27.10 -18.29 -11.24
C PHE A 76 -27.45 -17.17 -12.23
N LEU A 77 -26.49 -16.68 -13.01
CA LEU A 77 -26.73 -15.69 -14.07
C LEU A 77 -27.60 -16.26 -15.19
N PHE A 78 -27.37 -17.51 -15.60
CA PHE A 78 -28.15 -18.19 -16.66
C PHE A 78 -29.52 -18.70 -16.25
N ARG A 79 -29.88 -18.68 -14.96
CA ARG A 79 -31.27 -18.92 -14.55
C ARG A 79 -32.16 -17.88 -15.22
N LYS A 80 -32.75 -18.29 -16.36
CA LYS A 80 -33.77 -17.52 -17.07
C LYS A 80 -34.90 -17.25 -16.10
N VAL A 81 -35.39 -16.02 -16.10
CA VAL A 81 -36.68 -15.66 -15.51
C VAL A 81 -37.72 -16.54 -16.21
N HIS A 82 -38.09 -17.67 -15.60
CA HIS A 82 -39.21 -18.46 -16.09
C HIS A 82 -40.47 -17.64 -15.79
N VAL A 83 -41.00 -17.00 -16.82
CA VAL A 83 -42.26 -16.26 -16.81
C VAL A 83 -43.40 -17.27 -16.85
N GLU A 84 -43.58 -18.02 -15.76
CA GLU A 84 -44.79 -18.81 -15.53
C GLU A 84 -45.17 -18.73 -14.06
N ARG A 85 -45.97 -17.69 -13.71
CA ARG A 85 -47.08 -17.65 -12.72
C ARG A 85 -47.22 -16.28 -12.06
N SER A 86 -48.49 -15.90 -11.92
CA SER A 86 -49.20 -14.78 -11.29
C SER A 86 -48.62 -13.94 -10.13
N THR A 87 -47.36 -14.08 -9.71
CA THR A 87 -46.76 -13.26 -8.65
C THR A 87 -45.30 -12.93 -8.98
N TYR A 88 -45.08 -11.73 -9.53
CA TYR A 88 -43.73 -11.18 -9.73
C TYR A 88 -43.09 -10.83 -8.37
N THR A 89 -41.83 -11.18 -8.17
CA THR A 89 -41.02 -10.57 -7.10
C THR A 89 -40.72 -9.10 -7.43
N GLN A 90 -40.53 -8.23 -6.42
CA GLN A 90 -40.25 -6.79 -6.64
C GLN A 90 -39.07 -6.55 -7.60
N TRP A 91 -38.07 -7.41 -7.60
CA TRP A 91 -37.00 -7.35 -8.59
C TRP A 91 -37.43 -7.71 -10.02
N GLN A 92 -38.20 -8.78 -10.21
CA GLN A 92 -38.70 -9.13 -11.54
C GLN A 92 -39.52 -7.97 -12.10
N LYS A 93 -40.28 -7.30 -11.23
CA LYS A 93 -40.99 -6.08 -11.58
C LYS A 93 -40.01 -4.98 -12.03
N MET A 94 -38.98 -4.70 -11.24
CA MET A 94 -37.97 -3.68 -11.57
C MET A 94 -37.15 -3.97 -12.84
N GLU A 95 -36.62 -5.18 -13.01
CA GLU A 95 -35.87 -5.57 -14.21
C GLU A 95 -36.76 -5.51 -15.45
N ALA A 96 -38.00 -6.00 -15.34
CA ALA A 96 -38.99 -5.91 -16.42
C ALA A 96 -39.33 -4.44 -16.76
N ALA A 97 -39.51 -3.59 -15.76
CA ALA A 97 -39.78 -2.16 -15.93
C ALA A 97 -38.61 -1.40 -16.58
N ILE A 98 -37.36 -1.68 -16.16
CA ILE A 98 -36.14 -1.13 -16.81
C ILE A 98 -36.09 -1.52 -18.29
N HIS A 99 -36.49 -2.75 -18.61
CA HIS A 99 -36.56 -3.27 -19.99
C HIS A 99 -37.86 -2.90 -20.73
N GLY A 100 -38.70 -2.01 -20.18
CA GLY A 100 -39.87 -1.46 -20.86
C GLY A 100 -41.09 -2.38 -20.88
N ILE A 101 -41.14 -3.40 -20.03
CA ILE A 101 -42.30 -4.30 -19.88
C ILE A 101 -43.31 -3.65 -18.92
N VAL A 102 -44.54 -3.46 -19.40
CA VAL A 102 -45.64 -2.91 -18.59
C VAL A 102 -46.19 -3.98 -17.66
N LEU A 103 -46.09 -3.75 -16.34
CA LEU A 103 -46.64 -4.64 -15.32
C LEU A 103 -48.12 -4.30 -15.07
N SER A 104 -48.92 -5.30 -14.66
CA SER A 104 -50.35 -5.13 -14.40
C SER A 104 -50.69 -4.40 -13.09
N GLU A 105 -49.72 -4.29 -12.17
CA GLU A 105 -49.84 -3.55 -10.90
C GLU A 105 -48.80 -2.43 -10.89
N THR A 106 -49.25 -1.18 -10.76
CA THR A 106 -48.40 0.01 -10.65
C THR A 106 -47.77 0.07 -9.25
N GLU A 107 -46.44 -0.06 -9.17
CA GLU A 107 -45.65 0.19 -7.96
C GLU A 107 -44.90 1.52 -8.14
N PRO A 108 -45.38 2.64 -7.55
CA PRO A 108 -44.86 3.98 -7.84
C PRO A 108 -43.38 4.16 -7.47
N GLU A 109 -42.90 3.46 -6.44
CA GLU A 109 -41.49 3.50 -6.03
C GLU A 109 -40.56 2.89 -7.08
N ILE A 110 -40.97 1.78 -7.71
CA ILE A 110 -40.20 1.13 -8.78
C ILE A 110 -40.20 2.02 -10.02
N GLU A 111 -41.35 2.58 -10.39
CA GLU A 111 -41.46 3.48 -11.55
C GLU A 111 -40.60 4.74 -11.39
N GLN A 112 -40.58 5.35 -10.20
CA GLN A 112 -39.72 6.49 -9.88
C GLN A 112 -38.23 6.14 -9.94
N GLU A 113 -37.81 4.98 -9.41
CA GLU A 113 -36.42 4.55 -9.54
C GLU A 113 -36.05 4.35 -11.00
N VAL A 114 -36.87 3.63 -11.77
CA VAL A 114 -36.58 3.35 -13.18
C VAL A 114 -36.45 4.65 -13.97
N ALA A 115 -37.35 5.61 -13.75
CA ALA A 115 -37.28 6.93 -14.38
C ALA A 115 -35.98 7.68 -14.00
N ALA A 116 -35.61 7.69 -12.72
CA ALA A 116 -34.37 8.33 -12.26
C ALA A 116 -33.13 7.68 -12.88
N GLN A 117 -33.07 6.34 -12.92
CA GLN A 117 -31.95 5.61 -13.49
C GLN A 117 -31.84 5.81 -15.01
N GLN A 118 -32.96 5.83 -15.74
CA GLN A 118 -32.99 6.14 -17.17
C GLN A 118 -32.51 7.56 -17.44
N TRP A 119 -32.88 8.53 -16.62
CA TRP A 119 -32.41 9.90 -16.75
C TRP A 119 -30.91 10.02 -16.49
N PHE A 120 -30.38 9.42 -15.42
CA PHE A 120 -28.93 9.42 -15.18
C PHE A 120 -28.17 8.80 -16.36
N GLN A 121 -28.68 7.69 -16.92
CA GLN A 121 -28.11 7.03 -18.08
C GLN A 121 -28.12 7.92 -19.33
N ALA A 122 -29.23 8.60 -19.60
CA ALA A 122 -29.37 9.51 -20.74
C ALA A 122 -28.50 10.78 -20.60
N ASN A 123 -28.26 11.22 -19.38
CA ASN A 123 -27.53 12.45 -19.07
C ASN A 123 -26.04 12.21 -18.73
N ARG A 124 -25.52 10.98 -18.90
CA ARG A 124 -24.08 10.70 -18.73
C ARG A 124 -23.27 11.53 -19.73
N ASN A 125 -22.34 12.33 -19.23
CA ASN A 125 -21.40 13.04 -20.08
C ASN A 125 -20.29 12.08 -20.59
N PRO A 126 -20.27 11.72 -21.89
CA PRO A 126 -19.32 10.72 -22.39
C PRO A 126 -17.86 11.16 -22.28
N ILE A 127 -17.57 12.47 -22.44
CA ILE A 127 -16.22 13.01 -22.32
C ILE A 127 -15.72 12.86 -20.89
N LEU A 128 -16.58 13.15 -19.90
CA LEU A 128 -16.26 12.97 -18.49
C LEU A 128 -16.00 11.49 -18.16
N GLN A 129 -16.79 10.57 -18.73
CA GLN A 129 -16.57 9.13 -18.54
C GLN A 129 -15.23 8.68 -19.15
N ILE A 130 -14.87 9.17 -20.34
CA ILE A 130 -13.57 8.89 -20.96
C ILE A 130 -12.42 9.41 -20.08
N ALA A 131 -12.52 10.65 -19.59
CA ALA A 131 -11.50 11.24 -18.71
C ALA A 131 -11.34 10.44 -17.41
N ALA A 132 -12.44 10.04 -16.78
CA ALA A 132 -12.42 9.17 -15.59
C ALA A 132 -11.81 7.79 -15.91
N GLY A 133 -12.13 7.21 -17.06
CA GLY A 133 -11.54 5.95 -17.52
C GLY A 133 -10.03 6.04 -17.76
N CYS A 134 -9.58 7.09 -18.43
CA CYS A 134 -8.16 7.39 -18.60
C CYS A 134 -7.46 7.53 -17.24
N PHE A 135 -8.05 8.28 -16.31
CA PHE A 135 -7.50 8.43 -14.97
C PHE A 135 -7.36 7.09 -14.25
N CYS A 136 -8.41 6.26 -14.23
CA CYS A 136 -8.36 4.92 -13.64
C CYS A 136 -7.24 4.07 -14.28
N LEU A 137 -7.12 4.06 -15.62
CA LEU A 137 -6.08 3.30 -16.32
C LEU A 137 -4.68 3.81 -16.00
N LEU A 138 -4.49 5.13 -15.84
CA LEU A 138 -3.20 5.70 -15.47
C LEU A 138 -2.73 5.24 -14.09
N THR A 139 -3.64 4.84 -13.19
CA THR A 139 -3.25 4.25 -11.88
C THR A 139 -2.62 2.86 -12.00
N LEU A 140 -2.69 2.22 -13.17
CA LEU A 140 -2.04 0.95 -13.45
C LEU A 140 -0.64 1.12 -14.07
N VAL A 141 -0.27 2.33 -14.49
CA VAL A 141 1.07 2.63 -15.04
C VAL A 141 2.21 2.20 -14.11
N PRO A 142 2.13 2.38 -12.77
CA PRO A 142 3.10 1.84 -11.82
C PRO A 142 3.47 0.36 -12.03
N ILE A 143 2.50 -0.49 -12.40
CA ILE A 143 2.74 -1.92 -12.63
C ILE A 143 3.71 -2.15 -13.81
N LEU A 144 3.73 -1.22 -14.78
CA LEU A 144 4.58 -1.28 -15.96
C LEU A 144 5.93 -0.59 -15.76
N MET A 145 6.01 0.38 -14.83
CA MET A 145 7.20 1.19 -14.60
C MET A 145 8.10 0.63 -13.51
N PHE A 146 7.52 0.01 -12.47
CA PHE A 146 8.28 -0.48 -11.32
C PHE A 146 8.45 -2.00 -11.38
N ASP A 147 9.66 -2.45 -11.09
CA ASP A 147 10.04 -3.83 -10.84
C ASP A 147 9.69 -4.27 -9.40
N ARG A 148 9.75 -3.33 -8.44
CA ARG A 148 9.48 -3.58 -7.03
C ARG A 148 8.71 -2.43 -6.34
N PRO A 149 8.04 -2.66 -5.20
CA PRO A 149 7.38 -1.59 -4.46
C PRO A 149 8.36 -0.67 -3.71
N PHE A 150 7.98 0.59 -3.47
CA PHE A 150 8.80 1.56 -2.72
C PHE A 150 8.80 1.36 -1.21
N GLY A 151 7.61 1.39 -0.59
CA GLY A 151 7.46 1.35 0.87
C GLY A 151 8.02 0.09 1.54
N VAL A 152 7.87 -0.01 2.86
CA VAL A 152 8.44 -1.12 3.64
C VAL A 152 7.43 -2.22 3.98
N ASP A 153 6.13 -1.90 3.96
CA ASP A 153 5.05 -2.79 4.38
C ASP A 153 4.98 -4.07 3.52
N TRP A 154 5.26 -3.97 2.21
CA TRP A 154 5.20 -5.13 1.30
C TRP A 154 6.16 -6.26 1.69
N ILE A 155 7.33 -5.95 2.26
CA ILE A 155 8.36 -6.95 2.60
C ILE A 155 7.77 -7.97 3.55
N GLY A 156 7.09 -7.49 4.58
CA GLY A 156 6.41 -8.36 5.51
C GLY A 156 5.28 -9.16 4.87
N PHE A 157 4.45 -8.53 4.02
CA PHE A 157 3.30 -9.21 3.43
C PHE A 157 3.75 -10.28 2.44
N SER A 158 4.86 -10.05 1.76
CA SER A 158 5.55 -11.02 0.91
C SER A 158 6.12 -12.17 1.73
N THR A 159 6.76 -11.92 2.89
CA THR A 159 7.19 -13.02 3.78
C THR A 159 6.01 -13.87 4.28
N LEU A 160 4.90 -13.24 4.68
CA LEU A 160 3.69 -13.97 5.07
C LEU A 160 3.14 -14.81 3.91
N ALA A 161 3.07 -14.24 2.72
CA ALA A 161 2.55 -14.93 1.54
C ALA A 161 3.46 -16.08 1.09
N SER A 162 4.78 -15.90 1.12
CA SER A 162 5.75 -16.96 0.85
C SER A 162 5.59 -18.11 1.86
N ASN A 163 5.55 -17.82 3.15
CA ASN A 163 5.37 -18.85 4.18
C ASN A 163 4.03 -19.59 4.05
N VAL A 164 2.94 -18.87 3.76
CA VAL A 164 1.63 -19.48 3.49
C VAL A 164 1.68 -20.34 2.23
N GLY A 165 2.32 -19.87 1.17
CA GLY A 165 2.49 -20.63 -0.07
C GLY A 165 3.14 -21.98 0.15
N ASP A 166 4.13 -22.04 1.03
CA ASP A 166 4.93 -23.24 1.29
C ASP A 166 4.31 -24.15 2.35
N THR A 167 3.75 -23.58 3.43
CA THR A 167 3.31 -24.36 4.61
C THR A 167 1.80 -24.37 4.81
N GLY A 168 1.07 -23.47 4.16
CA GLY A 168 -0.36 -23.25 4.40
C GLY A 168 -0.69 -22.58 5.74
N SER A 169 0.32 -22.12 6.49
CA SER A 169 0.17 -21.59 7.85
C SER A 169 0.85 -20.21 8.02
N PHE A 170 0.51 -19.54 9.13
CA PHE A 170 1.21 -18.36 9.65
C PHE A 170 2.20 -18.73 10.78
N ASP A 171 2.57 -20.00 10.90
CA ASP A 171 3.61 -20.42 11.82
C ASP A 171 4.98 -19.97 11.30
N VAL A 172 5.79 -19.44 12.20
CA VAL A 172 7.16 -19.01 11.91
C VAL A 172 8.04 -20.23 11.70
N GLN A 173 8.87 -20.20 10.65
CA GLN A 173 9.80 -21.29 10.33
C GLN A 173 11.08 -21.25 11.19
N SER A 174 11.65 -22.44 11.39
CA SER A 174 13.01 -22.61 11.94
C SER A 174 14.00 -21.69 11.21
N PRO A 175 14.95 -21.04 11.90
CA PRO A 175 15.45 -21.35 13.25
C PRO A 175 14.72 -20.66 14.40
N ASN A 176 13.63 -19.96 14.10
CA ASN A 176 12.81 -19.29 15.08
C ASN A 176 11.50 -20.07 15.27
N SER A 177 10.68 -19.68 16.24
CA SER A 177 9.34 -20.23 16.46
C SER A 177 8.36 -19.15 16.92
N GLY A 178 7.09 -19.35 16.59
CA GLY A 178 6.04 -18.39 16.88
C GLY A 178 4.94 -18.40 15.83
N ILE A 179 4.07 -17.40 15.89
CA ILE A 179 2.93 -17.27 14.98
C ILE A 179 2.68 -15.80 14.62
N TRP A 180 2.42 -15.54 13.34
CA TRP A 180 1.91 -14.25 12.89
C TRP A 180 0.40 -14.18 13.08
N THR A 181 -0.09 -13.10 13.71
CA THR A 181 -1.52 -12.82 13.83
C THR A 181 -1.91 -11.69 12.87
N TYR A 182 -2.24 -12.02 11.64
CA TYR A 182 -2.66 -11.02 10.64
C TYR A 182 -3.94 -11.45 9.91
N PRO A 183 -4.79 -10.51 9.44
CA PRO A 183 -5.92 -10.86 8.57
C PRO A 183 -5.46 -11.58 7.29
N PRO A 184 -5.96 -12.78 7.00
CA PRO A 184 -5.29 -13.67 6.05
C PRO A 184 -5.61 -13.40 4.58
N ALA A 185 -6.66 -12.66 4.26
CA ALA A 185 -7.18 -12.62 2.89
C ALA A 185 -6.15 -12.07 1.89
N PHE A 186 -5.44 -10.99 2.21
CA PHE A 186 -4.48 -10.41 1.28
C PHE A 186 -3.23 -11.30 1.09
N PRO A 187 -2.52 -11.74 2.15
CA PRO A 187 -1.36 -12.62 1.99
C PRO A 187 -1.69 -13.96 1.31
N THR A 188 -2.86 -14.53 1.59
CA THR A 188 -3.27 -15.82 0.99
C THR A 188 -3.62 -15.70 -0.49
N VAL A 189 -4.25 -14.60 -0.93
CA VAL A 189 -4.45 -14.34 -2.37
C VAL A 189 -3.11 -14.10 -3.05
N LEU A 190 -2.19 -13.36 -2.42
CA LEU A 190 -0.85 -13.15 -2.95
C LEU A 190 -0.09 -14.47 -3.12
N ALA A 191 -0.10 -15.34 -2.10
CA ALA A 191 0.51 -16.67 -2.13
C ALA A 191 -0.06 -17.54 -3.26
N TRP A 192 -1.38 -17.47 -3.47
CA TRP A 192 -2.03 -18.19 -4.56
C TRP A 192 -1.61 -17.66 -5.94
N VAL A 193 -1.53 -16.34 -6.12
CA VAL A 193 -1.11 -15.72 -7.38
C VAL A 193 0.35 -16.07 -7.70
N THR A 194 1.26 -15.96 -6.73
CA THR A 194 2.69 -16.27 -6.95
C THR A 194 2.88 -17.73 -7.30
N GLN A 195 2.31 -18.65 -6.51
CA GLN A 195 2.46 -20.10 -6.73
C GLN A 195 1.79 -20.56 -8.04
N LEU A 196 0.69 -19.96 -8.46
CA LEU A 196 0.00 -20.35 -9.70
C LEU A 196 0.70 -19.82 -10.97
N THR A 197 1.39 -18.69 -10.88
CA THR A 197 1.98 -18.00 -12.05
C THR A 197 3.50 -18.08 -12.12
N GLY A 198 4.17 -18.44 -11.03
CA GLY A 198 5.63 -18.34 -10.92
C GLY A 198 6.15 -16.89 -11.00
N ALA A 199 5.28 -15.88 -10.87
CA ALA A 199 5.70 -14.50 -10.88
C ALA A 199 6.49 -14.15 -9.60
N PRO A 200 7.58 -13.37 -9.70
CA PRO A 200 8.30 -12.89 -8.52
C PRO A 200 7.36 -12.17 -7.55
N ILE A 201 7.56 -12.38 -6.25
CA ILE A 201 6.58 -11.95 -5.22
C ILE A 201 6.45 -10.43 -5.14
N GLU A 202 7.53 -9.70 -5.35
CA GLU A 202 7.59 -8.24 -5.44
C GLU A 202 6.75 -7.70 -6.59
N GLN A 203 6.76 -8.38 -7.74
CA GLN A 203 5.92 -8.02 -8.88
C GLN A 203 4.46 -8.41 -8.63
N ALA A 204 4.21 -9.60 -8.08
CA ALA A 204 2.86 -10.08 -7.80
C ALA A 204 2.13 -9.21 -6.76
N ILE A 205 2.82 -8.79 -5.69
CA ILE A 205 2.24 -7.90 -4.67
C ILE A 205 1.99 -6.50 -5.20
N LEU A 206 2.88 -5.97 -6.04
CA LEU A 206 2.70 -4.69 -6.74
C LEU A 206 1.44 -4.71 -7.61
N ILE A 207 1.26 -5.78 -8.39
CA ILE A 207 0.09 -6.00 -9.26
C ILE A 207 -1.19 -6.06 -8.41
N LEU A 208 -1.23 -6.91 -7.38
CA LEU A 208 -2.41 -7.11 -6.54
C LEU A 208 -2.80 -5.81 -5.82
N GLY A 209 -1.82 -5.05 -5.34
CA GLY A 209 -2.01 -3.75 -4.70
C GLY A 209 -2.63 -2.71 -5.62
N HIS A 210 -2.07 -2.51 -6.82
CA HIS A 210 -2.57 -1.53 -7.78
C HIS A 210 -3.90 -1.96 -8.42
N LEU A 211 -4.12 -3.26 -8.66
CA LEU A 211 -5.42 -3.77 -9.07
C LEU A 211 -6.49 -3.55 -8.00
N SER A 212 -6.13 -3.59 -6.71
CA SER A 212 -7.06 -3.25 -5.62
C SER A 212 -7.43 -1.76 -5.61
N LEU A 213 -6.46 -0.86 -5.85
CA LEU A 213 -6.75 0.57 -6.04
C LEU A 213 -7.66 0.80 -7.25
N PHE A 214 -7.34 0.18 -8.38
CA PHE A 214 -8.13 0.28 -9.60
C PHE A 214 -9.56 -0.21 -9.37
N ALA A 215 -9.73 -1.34 -8.68
CA ALA A 215 -11.03 -1.84 -8.26
C ALA A 215 -11.80 -0.84 -7.38
N ILE A 216 -11.14 -0.15 -6.45
CA ILE A 216 -11.80 0.89 -5.63
C ILE A 216 -12.30 2.03 -6.51
N LEU A 217 -11.49 2.50 -7.47
CA LEU A 217 -11.88 3.57 -8.38
C LEU A 217 -13.07 3.17 -9.26
N LEU A 218 -13.06 1.97 -9.85
CA LEU A 218 -14.20 1.44 -10.60
C LEU A 218 -15.43 1.25 -9.71
N GLY A 219 -15.22 0.83 -8.46
CA GLY A 219 -16.25 0.65 -7.46
C GLY A 219 -16.96 1.95 -7.10
N ILE A 220 -16.19 3.00 -6.81
CA ILE A 220 -16.70 4.36 -6.56
C ILE A 220 -17.39 4.88 -7.81
N TRP A 221 -16.81 4.69 -8.99
CA TRP A 221 -17.42 5.06 -10.26
C TRP A 221 -18.81 4.46 -10.40
N GLY A 222 -18.93 3.14 -10.32
CA GLY A 222 -20.19 2.44 -10.52
C GLY A 222 -21.21 2.74 -9.42
N SER A 223 -20.77 2.83 -8.16
CA SER A 223 -21.65 3.13 -7.03
C SER A 223 -22.22 4.54 -7.11
N MET A 224 -21.42 5.51 -7.54
CA MET A 224 -21.82 6.91 -7.64
C MET A 224 -22.51 7.26 -8.96
N ASP A 225 -22.30 6.48 -10.02
CA ASP A 225 -23.04 6.61 -11.28
C ASP A 225 -24.54 6.37 -11.08
N ARG A 226 -24.92 5.58 -10.06
CA ARG A 226 -26.31 5.40 -9.62
C ARG A 226 -26.98 6.69 -9.12
N LEU A 227 -26.19 7.67 -8.71
CA LEU A 227 -26.62 9.03 -8.35
C LEU A 227 -26.24 10.04 -9.45
N GLY A 228 -25.79 9.56 -10.62
CA GLY A 228 -25.31 10.39 -11.72
C GLY A 228 -23.99 11.13 -11.44
N ALA A 229 -23.20 10.71 -10.45
CA ALA A 229 -21.93 11.35 -10.04
C ALA A 229 -20.69 10.47 -10.26
N GLY A 230 -20.79 9.42 -11.08
CA GLY A 230 -19.72 8.42 -11.24
C GLY A 230 -18.37 9.03 -11.63
N GLY A 231 -18.29 9.60 -12.84
CA GLY A 231 -17.04 10.15 -13.36
C GLY A 231 -16.49 11.33 -12.55
N SER A 232 -17.35 12.19 -12.00
CA SER A 232 -16.93 13.31 -11.15
C SER A 232 -16.36 12.85 -9.81
N SER A 233 -16.92 11.80 -9.20
CA SER A 233 -16.40 11.24 -7.93
C SER A 233 -15.04 10.56 -8.12
N VAL A 234 -14.84 9.88 -9.25
CA VAL A 234 -13.53 9.30 -9.60
C VAL A 234 -12.47 10.38 -9.81
N LEU A 235 -12.78 11.44 -10.58
CA LEU A 235 -11.84 12.54 -10.73
C LEU A 235 -11.58 13.28 -9.40
N ALA A 236 -12.58 13.34 -8.51
CA ALA A 236 -12.41 13.88 -7.17
C ALA A 236 -11.40 13.09 -6.32
N MET A 237 -11.30 11.77 -6.52
CA MET A 237 -10.24 10.97 -5.88
C MET A 237 -8.86 11.51 -6.25
N GLY A 238 -8.64 11.90 -7.52
CA GLY A 238 -7.35 12.44 -7.99
C GLY A 238 -7.00 13.85 -7.47
N SER A 239 -7.88 14.52 -6.72
CA SER A 239 -7.62 15.87 -6.21
C SER A 239 -6.79 15.91 -4.91
N SER A 240 -6.39 14.76 -4.37
CA SER A 240 -5.54 14.67 -3.18
C SER A 240 -4.68 13.41 -3.18
N PHE A 241 -3.57 13.42 -2.44
CA PHE A 241 -2.58 12.33 -2.45
C PHE A 241 -3.00 11.10 -1.63
N ALA A 242 -3.75 11.29 -0.54
CA ALA A 242 -4.21 10.27 0.42
C ALA A 242 -4.04 8.77 0.01
N LEU A 243 -5.05 8.13 -0.60
CA LEU A 243 -4.97 6.68 -0.87
C LEU A 243 -3.85 6.33 -1.84
N PHE A 244 -3.51 7.22 -2.78
CA PHE A 244 -2.40 7.03 -3.70
C PHE A 244 -1.09 6.93 -2.94
N ALA A 245 -0.81 7.85 -2.02
CA ALA A 245 0.37 7.81 -1.18
C ALA A 245 0.47 6.50 -0.37
N LYS A 246 -0.65 5.96 0.14
CA LYS A 246 -0.62 4.67 0.85
C LYS A 246 -0.37 3.46 -0.07
N VAL A 247 -0.87 3.50 -1.31
CA VAL A 247 -0.56 2.46 -2.32
C VAL A 247 0.93 2.50 -2.69
N PHE A 248 1.50 3.70 -2.83
CA PHE A 248 2.93 3.88 -3.12
C PHE A 248 3.83 3.42 -1.97
N ASP A 249 3.45 3.73 -0.73
CA ASP A 249 4.11 3.22 0.48
C ASP A 249 3.75 1.74 0.78
N SER A 250 3.27 0.99 -0.21
CA SER A 250 3.01 -0.45 -0.13
C SER A 250 1.98 -0.90 0.92
N GLY A 251 1.12 0.00 1.38
CA GLY A 251 0.02 -0.27 2.32
C GLY A 251 -1.16 -1.01 1.68
N TYR A 252 -0.90 -2.02 0.86
CA TYR A 252 -1.87 -2.64 -0.02
C TYR A 252 -3.05 -3.31 0.69
N PRO A 253 -2.90 -4.04 1.82
CA PRO A 253 -4.06 -4.60 2.52
C PRO A 253 -5.01 -3.52 3.05
N THR A 254 -4.46 -2.41 3.57
CA THR A 254 -5.25 -1.26 4.04
C THR A 254 -6.06 -0.67 2.90
N VAL A 255 -5.46 -0.53 1.70
CA VAL A 255 -6.14 -0.05 0.50
C VAL A 255 -7.19 -1.07 0.06
N ALA A 256 -6.83 -2.34 -0.13
CA ALA A 256 -7.75 -3.40 -0.57
C ALA A 256 -8.98 -3.55 0.34
N SER A 257 -8.84 -3.33 1.65
CA SER A 257 -9.95 -3.38 2.59
C SER A 257 -11.04 -2.32 2.33
N GLN A 258 -10.70 -1.22 1.64
CA GLN A 258 -11.66 -0.19 1.23
C GLN A 258 -12.68 -0.69 0.21
N LEU A 259 -12.47 -1.85 -0.42
CA LEU A 259 -13.49 -2.49 -1.25
C LEU A 259 -14.80 -2.74 -0.48
N GLY A 260 -14.73 -2.94 0.84
CA GLY A 260 -15.91 -3.03 1.70
C GLY A 260 -16.80 -1.78 1.67
N LEU A 261 -16.22 -0.60 1.40
CA LEU A 261 -16.98 0.66 1.30
C LEU A 261 -17.88 0.69 0.07
N ILE A 262 -17.51 0.03 -1.03
CA ILE A 262 -18.35 -0.07 -2.24
C ILE A 262 -19.69 -0.72 -1.87
N VAL A 263 -19.63 -1.79 -1.08
CA VAL A 263 -20.83 -2.50 -0.59
C VAL A 263 -21.66 -1.59 0.31
N GLY A 264 -21.01 -0.87 1.24
CA GLY A 264 -21.67 0.11 2.09
C GLY A 264 -22.38 1.20 1.28
N LEU A 265 -21.74 1.75 0.25
CA LEU A 265 -22.30 2.80 -0.60
C LEU A 265 -23.51 2.32 -1.41
N LEU A 266 -23.44 1.12 -1.99
CA LEU A 266 -24.54 0.50 -2.74
C LEU A 266 -25.78 0.27 -1.85
N ILE A 267 -25.56 -0.03 -0.57
CA ILE A 267 -26.63 -0.35 0.39
C ILE A 267 -27.20 0.90 1.06
N VAL A 268 -26.35 1.87 1.43
CA VAL A 268 -26.76 2.99 2.29
C VAL A 268 -27.38 4.16 1.52
N LEU A 269 -26.83 4.51 0.35
CA LEU A 269 -27.21 5.76 -0.33
C LEU A 269 -28.55 5.66 -1.06
N ARG A 270 -28.92 4.48 -1.60
CA ARG A 270 -30.21 4.28 -2.26
C ARG A 270 -30.62 2.80 -2.20
N PRO A 271 -30.95 2.22 -1.04
CA PRO A 271 -31.22 0.78 -0.95
C PRO A 271 -32.42 0.39 -1.81
N ILE A 272 -32.19 -0.47 -2.82
CA ILE A 272 -33.29 -1.15 -3.53
C ILE A 272 -32.98 -2.63 -3.51
N GLN A 273 -33.92 -3.39 -2.95
CA GLN A 273 -33.69 -4.77 -2.59
C GLN A 273 -34.47 -5.69 -3.52
N HIS A 274 -33.77 -6.63 -4.15
CA HIS A 274 -34.41 -7.66 -4.96
C HIS A 274 -35.19 -8.66 -4.09
N SER A 275 -34.53 -9.11 -3.03
CA SER A 275 -35.04 -10.06 -2.06
C SER A 275 -34.32 -9.74 -0.77
N LEU A 276 -35.09 -9.42 0.26
CA LEU A 276 -34.55 -9.06 1.55
C LEU A 276 -33.56 -10.11 2.06
N ARG A 277 -33.87 -11.40 1.86
CA ARG A 277 -33.03 -12.52 2.29
C ARG A 277 -31.68 -12.54 1.55
N TYR A 278 -31.68 -12.54 0.21
CA TYR A 278 -30.44 -12.61 -0.56
C TYR A 278 -29.59 -11.35 -0.37
N HIS A 279 -30.23 -10.19 -0.26
CA HIS A 279 -29.56 -8.92 -0.02
C HIS A 279 -28.86 -8.90 1.34
N ILE A 280 -29.53 -9.34 2.42
CA ILE A 280 -28.93 -9.48 3.75
C ILE A 280 -27.77 -10.48 3.72
N ILE A 281 -27.94 -11.65 3.08
CA ILE A 281 -26.89 -12.67 2.99
C ILE A 281 -25.65 -12.10 2.28
N ALA A 282 -25.83 -11.45 1.13
CA ALA A 282 -24.73 -10.85 0.37
C ALA A 282 -24.05 -9.74 1.18
N PHE A 283 -24.83 -8.90 1.88
CA PHE A 283 -24.28 -7.84 2.72
C PHE A 283 -23.44 -8.39 3.87
N VAL A 284 -23.95 -9.38 4.60
CA VAL A 284 -23.22 -10.03 5.70
C VAL A 284 -21.96 -10.71 5.18
N PHE A 285 -22.06 -11.49 4.09
CA PHE A 285 -20.92 -12.15 3.47
C PHE A 285 -19.82 -11.15 3.09
N LEU A 286 -20.16 -10.09 2.36
CA LEU A 286 -19.17 -9.11 1.91
C LEU A 286 -18.60 -8.26 3.05
N SER A 287 -19.36 -8.04 4.12
CA SER A 287 -18.85 -7.40 5.33
C SER A 287 -17.80 -8.28 6.02
N VAL A 288 -18.03 -9.60 6.07
CA VAL A 288 -17.02 -10.56 6.55
C VAL A 288 -15.79 -10.56 5.64
N CYS A 289 -15.97 -10.52 4.32
CA CYS A 289 -14.85 -10.41 3.37
C CYS A 289 -13.98 -9.18 3.66
N ALA A 290 -14.58 -8.02 3.95
CA ALA A 290 -13.85 -6.80 4.26
C ALA A 290 -13.02 -6.93 5.56
N VAL A 291 -13.57 -7.57 6.60
CA VAL A 291 -12.88 -7.84 7.88
C VAL A 291 -11.63 -8.71 7.67
N LEU A 292 -11.70 -9.70 6.77
CA LEU A 292 -10.61 -10.65 6.54
C LEU A 292 -9.43 -10.04 5.77
N ILE A 293 -9.59 -8.87 5.14
CA ILE A 293 -8.52 -8.16 4.42
C ILE A 293 -7.69 -7.32 5.38
N HIS A 294 -8.34 -6.40 6.09
CA HIS A 294 -7.70 -5.52 7.07
C HIS A 294 -8.77 -4.87 7.98
N PRO A 295 -8.48 -4.59 9.28
CA PRO A 295 -9.51 -4.10 10.19
C PRO A 295 -9.96 -2.66 9.88
N THR A 296 -9.16 -1.85 9.18
CA THR A 296 -9.48 -0.46 8.84
C THR A 296 -10.71 -0.34 7.93
N GLY A 297 -10.76 -1.07 6.82
CA GLY A 297 -11.93 -1.07 5.93
C GLY A 297 -13.21 -1.49 6.66
N ALA A 298 -13.07 -2.39 7.62
CA ALA A 298 -14.14 -2.82 8.50
C ALA A 298 -14.63 -1.68 9.41
N ILE A 299 -13.74 -0.96 10.09
CA ILE A 299 -14.09 0.22 10.90
C ILE A 299 -14.78 1.29 10.04
N TYR A 300 -14.33 1.49 8.80
CA TYR A 300 -14.88 2.56 7.96
C TYR A 300 -16.26 2.21 7.43
N LEU A 301 -16.48 0.94 7.09
CA LEU A 301 -17.82 0.42 6.82
C LEU A 301 -18.71 0.57 8.05
N ALA A 302 -18.25 0.18 9.24
CA ALA A 302 -19.01 0.34 10.48
C ALA A 302 -19.39 1.81 10.74
N ALA A 303 -18.48 2.75 10.49
CA ALA A 303 -18.75 4.19 10.61
C ALA A 303 -19.79 4.69 9.59
N LEU A 304 -19.76 4.18 8.35
CA LEU A 304 -20.77 4.50 7.33
C LEU A 304 -22.16 3.96 7.73
N LEU A 305 -22.20 2.74 8.24
CA LEU A 305 -23.42 2.11 8.73
C LEU A 305 -23.97 2.84 9.97
N LEU A 306 -23.11 3.28 10.88
CA LEU A 306 -23.47 4.12 12.01
C LEU A 306 -24.06 5.46 11.53
N ALA A 307 -23.42 6.12 10.56
CA ALA A 307 -23.93 7.36 9.97
C ALA A 307 -25.32 7.18 9.34
N SER A 308 -25.57 6.03 8.70
CA SER A 308 -26.89 5.67 8.18
C SER A 308 -27.94 5.53 9.29
N ILE A 309 -27.59 4.87 10.41
CA ILE A 309 -28.47 4.72 11.58
C ILE A 309 -28.77 6.07 12.23
N LEU A 310 -27.76 6.93 12.41
CA LEU A 310 -27.92 8.25 13.03
C LEU A 310 -28.79 9.20 12.20
N ASN A 311 -28.86 9.01 10.88
CA ASN A 311 -29.72 9.79 9.99
C ASN A 311 -31.12 9.18 9.82
N ARG A 312 -31.41 8.02 10.43
CA ARG A 312 -32.70 7.31 10.29
C ARG A 312 -33.91 8.14 10.72
N GLU A 313 -33.80 8.91 11.80
CA GLU A 313 -34.94 9.66 12.36
C GLU A 313 -35.54 10.67 11.37
N ARG A 314 -34.74 11.09 10.39
CA ARG A 314 -35.07 12.09 9.38
C ARG A 314 -35.68 11.53 8.11
N LEU A 315 -35.81 10.21 8.00
CA LEU A 315 -36.53 9.54 6.92
C LEU A 315 -38.03 9.57 7.20
N SER A 316 -38.84 9.47 6.14
CA SER A 316 -40.29 9.28 6.29
C SER A 316 -40.58 7.93 6.98
N ASP A 317 -41.79 7.77 7.55
CA ASP A 317 -42.13 6.53 8.26
C ASP A 317 -42.16 5.30 7.33
N ASP A 318 -42.54 5.50 6.06
CA ASP A 318 -42.51 4.47 5.03
C ASP A 318 -41.06 4.05 4.70
N GLU A 319 -40.16 5.02 4.51
CA GLU A 319 -38.74 4.76 4.29
C GLU A 319 -38.08 4.06 5.49
N LYS A 320 -38.46 4.45 6.72
CA LYS A 320 -37.98 3.79 7.95
C LYS A 320 -38.42 2.34 8.02
N ALA A 321 -39.65 2.04 7.62
CA ALA A 321 -40.18 0.68 7.62
C ALA A 321 -39.45 -0.21 6.61
N GLN A 322 -39.24 0.29 5.39
CA GLN A 322 -38.52 -0.42 4.33
C GLN A 322 -37.06 -0.69 4.67
N ARG A 323 -36.35 0.29 5.23
CA ARG A 323 -34.92 0.15 5.57
C ARG A 323 -34.65 -0.53 6.92
N LYS A 324 -35.69 -0.82 7.72
CA LYS A 324 -35.58 -1.45 9.05
C LYS A 324 -34.66 -2.69 9.10
N PRO A 325 -34.75 -3.65 8.16
CA PRO A 325 -33.90 -4.84 8.20
C PRO A 325 -32.42 -4.51 7.94
N ILE A 326 -32.13 -3.52 7.09
CA ILE A 326 -30.77 -3.05 6.84
C ILE A 326 -30.20 -2.48 8.13
N PHE A 327 -30.95 -1.61 8.81
CA PHE A 327 -30.49 -1.03 10.10
C PHE A 327 -30.22 -2.12 11.15
N LEU A 328 -31.10 -3.12 11.28
CA LEU A 328 -30.88 -4.22 12.21
C LEU A 328 -29.62 -5.04 11.85
N THR A 329 -29.46 -5.36 10.57
CA THR A 329 -28.29 -6.10 10.06
C THR A 329 -27.01 -5.30 10.31
N SER A 330 -27.03 -4.00 10.06
CA SER A 330 -25.92 -3.08 10.36
C SER A 330 -25.54 -3.09 11.84
N ILE A 331 -26.52 -3.03 12.76
CA ILE A 331 -26.26 -3.12 14.21
C ILE A 331 -25.58 -4.45 14.57
N ILE A 332 -26.05 -5.56 14.00
CA ILE A 332 -25.48 -6.90 14.24
C ILE A 332 -24.04 -6.97 13.72
N ILE A 333 -23.79 -6.47 12.51
CA ILE A 333 -22.44 -6.44 11.90
C ILE A 333 -21.50 -5.62 12.78
N ILE A 334 -21.87 -4.38 13.11
CA ILE A 334 -21.06 -3.49 13.96
C ILE A 334 -20.75 -4.15 15.31
N SER A 335 -21.76 -4.73 15.97
CA SER A 335 -21.61 -5.38 17.27
C SER A 335 -20.68 -6.60 17.19
N SER A 336 -20.84 -7.42 16.15
CA SER A 336 -20.00 -8.62 15.94
C SER A 336 -18.54 -8.25 15.71
N MET A 337 -18.30 -7.22 14.89
CA MET A 337 -16.94 -6.71 14.62
C MET A 337 -16.28 -6.18 15.89
N PHE A 338 -17.02 -5.45 16.72
CA PHE A 338 -16.52 -4.96 18.01
C PHE A 338 -16.17 -6.10 18.97
N VAL A 339 -17.00 -7.15 19.05
CA VAL A 339 -16.73 -8.33 19.89
C VAL A 339 -15.49 -9.09 19.41
N ILE A 340 -15.34 -9.28 18.09
CA ILE A 340 -14.16 -9.94 17.52
C ILE A 340 -12.90 -9.14 17.85
N ALA A 341 -12.94 -7.81 17.69
CA ALA A 341 -11.83 -6.92 18.04
C ALA A 341 -11.40 -7.08 19.51
N LEU A 342 -12.37 -7.11 20.44
CA LEU A 342 -12.10 -7.26 21.87
C LEU A 342 -11.55 -8.63 22.27
N ILE A 343 -12.04 -9.72 21.66
CA ILE A 343 -11.67 -11.08 22.08
C ILE A 343 -10.33 -11.51 21.46
N PHE A 344 -10.13 -11.25 20.16
CA PHE A 344 -8.99 -11.83 19.42
C PHE A 344 -7.79 -10.89 19.33
N PHE A 345 -8.02 -9.58 19.26
CA PHE A 345 -6.94 -8.62 19.03
C PHE A 345 -6.52 -7.88 20.29
N ALA A 346 -7.46 -7.47 21.15
CA ALA A 346 -7.13 -6.69 22.36
C ALA A 346 -6.17 -7.38 23.35
N PRO A 347 -6.28 -8.70 23.64
CA PRO A 347 -5.38 -9.36 24.60
C PRO A 347 -3.93 -9.45 24.14
N ARG A 348 -3.66 -9.32 22.84
CA ARG A 348 -2.34 -9.53 22.23
C ARG A 348 -1.51 -8.24 22.07
N MET A 349 -2.09 -7.08 22.41
CA MET A 349 -1.52 -5.74 22.18
C MET A 349 -0.87 -5.13 23.44
N LEU A 350 -0.66 -5.91 24.50
CA LEU A 350 -0.38 -5.40 25.85
C LEU A 350 1.08 -4.96 26.10
N SER A 351 1.99 -5.12 25.14
CA SER A 351 3.43 -4.97 25.43
C SER A 351 4.00 -3.57 25.26
N GLU A 352 3.51 -2.70 24.34
CA GLU A 352 4.05 -1.34 24.18
C GLU A 352 3.02 -0.32 23.67
N PRO A 353 3.02 0.94 24.17
CA PRO A 353 2.19 2.01 23.64
C PRO A 353 2.68 2.45 22.25
N VAL A 354 1.88 2.18 21.22
CA VAL A 354 2.22 2.51 19.82
C VAL A 354 1.84 3.96 19.50
N PHE A 355 2.85 4.76 19.13
CA PHE A 355 2.67 6.10 18.59
C PHE A 355 2.17 6.03 17.14
N ALA A 356 1.20 6.88 16.79
CA ALA A 356 0.77 7.02 15.40
C ALA A 356 1.92 7.59 14.55
N GLU A 357 2.14 6.99 13.37
CA GLU A 357 3.30 7.26 12.48
C GLU A 357 3.53 8.77 12.24
N TYR A 358 2.45 9.56 12.20
CA TYR A 358 2.49 11.00 11.90
C TYR A 358 1.83 11.89 12.98
N GLY A 359 1.69 11.39 14.22
CA GLY A 359 0.97 12.08 15.28
C GLY A 359 -0.55 12.08 15.09
N TRP A 360 -1.26 13.14 15.52
CA TRP A 360 -2.73 13.19 15.47
C TRP A 360 -3.26 13.13 14.03
N GLN A 361 -3.87 12.00 13.68
CA GLN A 361 -4.29 11.70 12.31
C GLN A 361 -5.41 12.61 11.79
N GLY A 362 -6.21 13.24 12.66
CA GLY A 362 -7.24 14.23 12.29
C GLY A 362 -6.73 15.68 12.24
N GLY A 363 -5.43 15.90 12.42
CA GLY A 363 -4.79 17.21 12.47
C GLY A 363 -3.95 17.53 11.23
N LYS A 364 -2.68 17.86 11.44
CA LYS A 364 -1.72 18.20 10.36
C LYS A 364 -1.65 17.12 9.25
N PRO A 365 -1.56 15.81 9.55
CA PRO A 365 -1.53 14.77 8.52
C PRO A 365 -2.78 14.77 7.62
N MET A 366 -3.98 14.96 8.18
CA MET A 366 -5.21 15.03 7.38
C MET A 366 -5.16 16.18 6.38
N LEU A 367 -4.76 17.38 6.84
CA LEU A 367 -4.60 18.56 5.98
C LEU A 367 -3.54 18.35 4.91
N MET A 368 -2.46 17.67 5.25
CA MET A 368 -1.36 17.39 4.35
C MET A 368 -1.77 16.47 3.20
N TYR A 369 -2.49 15.39 3.50
CA TYR A 369 -2.85 14.38 2.50
C TYR A 369 -4.19 14.63 1.81
N ASN A 370 -5.13 15.34 2.44
CA ASN A 370 -6.48 15.60 1.93
C ASN A 370 -6.80 17.09 1.79
N GLY A 371 -5.88 18.01 2.08
CA GLY A 371 -6.15 19.46 2.17
C GLY A 371 -6.93 20.07 1.00
N PRO A 372 -6.50 19.89 -0.26
CA PRO A 372 -7.24 20.42 -1.41
C PRO A 372 -8.69 19.88 -1.46
N LEU A 373 -8.84 18.58 -1.22
CA LEU A 373 -10.14 17.92 -1.22
C LEU A 373 -11.00 18.35 -0.03
N MET A 374 -10.42 18.63 1.15
CA MET A 374 -11.13 19.17 2.30
C MET A 374 -11.73 20.55 2.03
N VAL A 375 -11.01 21.43 1.34
CA VAL A 375 -11.52 22.76 0.97
C VAL A 375 -12.72 22.62 0.04
N LEU A 376 -12.57 21.81 -1.00
CA LEU A 376 -13.66 21.53 -1.95
C LEU A 376 -14.86 20.86 -1.27
N ALA A 377 -14.61 19.91 -0.37
CA ALA A 377 -15.65 19.22 0.40
C ALA A 377 -16.36 20.16 1.36
N GLY A 378 -15.66 21.09 2.03
CA GLY A 378 -16.28 22.10 2.89
C GLY A 378 -17.27 22.99 2.14
N ILE A 379 -16.89 23.43 0.92
CA ILE A 379 -17.79 24.17 0.01
C ILE A 379 -18.99 23.28 -0.37
N SER A 380 -18.73 22.01 -0.71
CA SER A 380 -19.75 21.05 -1.10
C SER A 380 -20.77 20.77 0.01
N VAL A 381 -20.30 20.58 1.24
CA VAL A 381 -21.16 20.40 2.42
C VAL A 381 -21.98 21.66 2.66
N TYR A 382 -21.38 22.85 2.57
CA TYR A 382 -22.10 24.10 2.77
C TYR A 382 -23.25 24.26 1.76
N ILE A 383 -22.99 24.06 0.47
CA ILE A 383 -23.99 24.19 -0.60
C ILE A 383 -25.04 23.08 -0.50
N GLY A 384 -24.60 21.83 -0.32
CA GLY A 384 -25.43 20.63 -0.27
C GLY A 384 -26.07 20.32 1.08
N ARG A 385 -25.95 21.18 2.11
CA ARG A 385 -26.40 20.89 3.49
C ARG A 385 -27.88 20.53 3.66
N LYS A 386 -28.71 20.79 2.65
CA LYS A 386 -30.14 20.42 2.63
C LYS A 386 -30.43 19.04 2.03
N SER A 387 -29.44 18.39 1.42
CA SER A 387 -29.54 17.05 0.85
C SER A 387 -29.39 15.97 1.94
N GLN A 388 -30.15 14.89 1.84
CA GLN A 388 -29.99 13.71 2.68
C GLN A 388 -28.63 13.03 2.47
N GLU A 389 -28.21 12.87 1.22
CA GLU A 389 -26.97 12.21 0.81
C GLU A 389 -25.75 12.94 1.38
N ILE A 390 -25.69 14.25 1.21
CA ILE A 390 -24.59 15.08 1.72
C ILE A 390 -24.55 15.07 3.25
N ARG A 391 -25.69 15.07 3.93
CA ARG A 391 -25.76 14.95 5.40
C ARG A 391 -25.26 13.60 5.89
N LEU A 392 -25.64 12.51 5.23
CA LEU A 392 -25.18 11.17 5.58
C LEU A 392 -23.67 11.06 5.42
N LEU A 393 -23.13 11.50 4.27
CA LEU A 393 -21.69 11.48 4.00
C LEU A 393 -20.91 12.40 4.94
N SER A 394 -21.45 13.57 5.28
CA SER A 394 -20.87 14.46 6.30
C SER A 394 -20.85 13.79 7.68
N THR A 395 -21.93 13.09 8.05
CA THR A 395 -21.99 12.34 9.32
C THR A 395 -20.97 11.21 9.34
N TRP A 396 -20.78 10.51 8.22
CA TRP A 396 -19.77 9.47 8.07
C TRP A 396 -18.35 10.03 8.20
N PHE A 397 -18.03 11.11 7.48
CA PHE A 397 -16.76 11.82 7.62
C PHE A 397 -16.50 12.27 9.07
N MET A 398 -17.48 12.90 9.71
CA MET A 398 -17.34 13.34 11.10
C MET A 398 -17.13 12.17 12.06
N SER A 399 -17.79 11.03 11.83
CA SER A 399 -17.61 9.82 12.65
C SER A 399 -16.17 9.30 12.53
N LEU A 400 -15.61 9.27 11.32
CA LEU A 400 -14.22 8.89 11.09
C LEU A 400 -13.25 9.88 11.74
N TRP A 401 -13.51 11.18 11.62
CA TRP A 401 -12.67 12.21 12.22
C TRP A 401 -12.67 12.13 13.75
N LEU A 402 -13.82 11.83 14.37
CA LEU A 402 -13.93 11.61 15.81
C LEU A 402 -13.08 10.43 16.30
N LEU A 403 -12.96 9.35 15.50
CA LEU A 403 -12.12 8.20 15.88
C LEU A 403 -10.64 8.58 16.03
N SER A 404 -10.17 9.60 15.31
CA SER A 404 -8.77 10.06 15.37
C SER A 404 -8.39 10.75 16.68
N PHE A 405 -9.37 11.14 17.52
CA PHE A 405 -9.10 11.78 18.83
C PHE A 405 -8.30 10.88 19.76
N VAL A 406 -8.31 9.57 19.51
CA VAL A 406 -7.47 8.61 20.24
C VAL A 406 -5.99 8.97 20.16
N HIS A 407 -5.54 9.63 19.08
CA HIS A 407 -4.16 10.09 18.88
C HIS A 407 -3.91 11.52 19.36
N LEU A 408 -4.96 12.28 19.70
CA LEU A 408 -4.84 13.68 20.15
C LEU A 408 -4.65 13.77 21.67
N ILE A 409 -5.34 12.92 22.42
CA ILE A 409 -5.37 12.99 23.89
C ILE A 409 -4.34 12.00 24.45
N GLU A 410 -3.30 12.54 25.05
CA GLU A 410 -2.26 11.78 25.75
C GLU A 410 -2.88 10.88 26.83
N GLY A 411 -2.49 9.60 26.87
CA GLY A 411 -3.00 8.62 27.82
C GLY A 411 -4.26 7.86 27.40
N LEU A 412 -5.00 8.28 26.37
CA LEU A 412 -6.11 7.45 25.84
C LEU A 412 -5.59 6.16 25.21
N ALA A 413 -4.44 6.21 24.53
CA ALA A 413 -3.78 5.04 23.96
C ALA A 413 -3.31 4.03 25.02
N ASN A 414 -3.29 4.39 26.31
CA ASN A 414 -2.96 3.47 27.41
C ASN A 414 -4.17 2.62 27.83
N ILE A 415 -5.39 2.95 27.40
CA ILE A 415 -6.58 2.12 27.60
C ILE A 415 -6.57 1.02 26.54
N GLN A 416 -6.60 -0.25 26.94
CA GLN A 416 -6.43 -1.42 26.05
C GLN A 416 -7.24 -1.35 24.74
N VAL A 417 -8.54 -1.07 24.83
CA VAL A 417 -9.43 -1.00 23.66
C VAL A 417 -9.06 0.17 22.74
N LEU A 418 -8.66 1.30 23.31
CA LEU A 418 -8.25 2.48 22.57
C LEU A 418 -6.83 2.35 22.03
N SER A 419 -5.98 1.55 22.65
CA SER A 419 -4.68 1.16 22.10
C SER A 419 -4.85 0.34 20.81
N LEU A 420 -5.74 -0.65 20.83
CA LEU A 420 -6.10 -1.43 19.64
C LEU A 420 -6.68 -0.53 18.53
N LEU A 421 -7.55 0.42 18.91
CA LEU A 421 -8.08 1.40 17.97
C LEU A 421 -6.96 2.31 17.41
N SER A 422 -6.08 2.82 18.25
CA SER A 422 -4.93 3.65 17.87
C SER A 422 -4.03 2.93 16.88
N TYR A 423 -3.70 1.68 17.17
CA TYR A 423 -2.91 0.81 16.31
C TYR A 423 -3.60 0.58 14.97
N THR A 424 -4.90 0.26 14.97
CA THR A 424 -5.62 0.00 13.72
C THR A 424 -5.74 1.25 12.87
N LEU A 425 -5.86 2.42 13.49
CA LEU A 425 -5.97 3.71 12.83
C LEU A 425 -4.60 4.37 12.60
N TYR A 426 -3.50 3.61 12.70
CA TYR A 426 -2.19 4.14 12.31
C TYR A 426 -2.25 4.61 10.86
N SER A 427 -1.77 5.83 10.62
CA SER A 427 -1.74 6.44 9.28
C SER A 427 -3.12 6.63 8.61
N MET A 428 -4.20 6.64 9.42
CA MET A 428 -5.59 6.88 9.01
C MET A 428 -5.79 8.10 8.09
N ALA A 429 -4.97 9.14 8.25
CA ALA A 429 -4.99 10.34 7.40
C ALA A 429 -4.87 10.02 5.90
N LEU A 430 -4.17 8.94 5.55
CA LEU A 430 -3.96 8.50 4.17
C LEU A 430 -5.14 7.74 3.56
N HIS A 431 -6.06 7.18 4.36
CA HIS A 431 -7.05 6.23 3.81
C HIS A 431 -8.47 6.38 4.34
N ALA A 432 -8.72 6.97 5.52
CA ALA A 432 -10.09 7.11 6.03
C ALA A 432 -10.89 8.22 5.35
N TYR A 433 -10.27 9.38 5.17
CA TYR A 433 -10.98 10.60 4.81
C TYR A 433 -11.17 10.75 3.30
N HIS A 434 -10.36 10.06 2.51
CA HIS A 434 -10.27 10.30 1.07
C HIS A 434 -11.57 9.99 0.34
N VAL A 435 -12.08 8.77 0.49
CA VAL A 435 -13.33 8.31 -0.15
C VAL A 435 -14.54 9.18 0.24
N PRO A 436 -14.85 9.43 1.54
CA PRO A 436 -16.00 10.24 1.90
C PRO A 436 -15.90 11.67 1.34
N LEU A 437 -14.72 12.30 1.43
CA LEU A 437 -14.53 13.66 0.90
C LEU A 437 -14.66 13.69 -0.62
N ALA A 438 -14.09 12.71 -1.33
CA ALA A 438 -14.14 12.63 -2.80
C ALA A 438 -15.57 12.44 -3.31
N ILE A 439 -16.37 11.61 -2.64
CA ILE A 439 -17.77 11.40 -3.00
C ILE A 439 -18.60 12.68 -2.79
N VAL A 440 -18.39 13.37 -1.67
CA VAL A 440 -19.08 14.65 -1.39
C VAL A 440 -18.77 15.68 -2.47
N VAL A 441 -17.51 15.81 -2.87
CA VAL A 441 -17.09 16.71 -3.96
C VAL A 441 -17.62 16.26 -5.31
N GLY A 442 -17.57 14.96 -5.60
CA GLY A 442 -18.05 14.37 -6.85
C GLY A 442 -19.54 14.54 -7.08
N LEU A 443 -20.35 14.38 -6.04
CA LEU A 443 -21.80 14.63 -6.05
C LEU A 443 -22.10 16.08 -6.39
N LEU A 444 -21.35 17.02 -5.81
CA LEU A 444 -21.54 18.44 -6.07
C LEU A 444 -21.07 18.85 -7.47
N ALA A 445 -19.96 18.29 -7.94
CA ALA A 445 -19.36 18.61 -9.23
C ALA A 445 -20.16 18.07 -10.43
N SER A 446 -21.00 17.06 -10.21
CA SER A 446 -21.80 16.46 -11.29
C SER A 446 -22.90 17.39 -11.80
N ARG A 447 -23.18 17.27 -13.11
CA ARG A 447 -24.33 17.92 -13.77
C ARG A 447 -25.54 17.01 -13.89
N SER A 448 -25.37 15.73 -13.57
CA SER A 448 -26.41 14.70 -13.70
C SER A 448 -26.81 14.15 -12.33
N THR A 449 -26.55 14.89 -11.25
CA THR A 449 -27.00 14.51 -9.90
C THR A 449 -28.37 15.08 -9.58
N SER A 450 -29.18 14.26 -8.93
CA SER A 450 -30.42 14.67 -8.27
C SER A 450 -30.27 14.39 -6.78
N PHE A 451 -30.50 15.40 -5.94
CA PHE A 451 -30.41 15.28 -4.48
C PHE A 451 -31.79 15.20 -3.85
N THR A 452 -31.93 14.39 -2.82
CA THR A 452 -33.16 14.32 -2.02
C THR A 452 -33.17 15.45 -1.00
N THR A 453 -34.04 16.44 -1.17
CA THR A 453 -34.20 17.56 -0.22
C THR A 453 -34.99 17.13 1.01
N VAL A 454 -34.59 17.62 2.19
CA VAL A 454 -35.28 17.31 3.46
C VAL A 454 -36.56 18.14 3.68
N ASP A 455 -36.71 19.25 2.97
CA ASP A 455 -37.91 20.10 3.02
C ASP A 455 -38.85 19.70 1.85
N ASP A 456 -40.12 19.36 2.16
CA ASP A 456 -41.21 18.88 1.26
C ASP A 456 -41.71 19.93 0.23
N ASP A 457 -40.84 20.78 -0.32
CA ASP A 457 -41.21 21.53 -1.54
C ASP A 457 -41.14 20.56 -2.73
N SER A 458 -42.10 19.65 -2.78
CA SER A 458 -42.36 18.81 -3.95
C SER A 458 -42.58 19.75 -5.13
N SER A 459 -41.62 19.81 -6.05
CA SER A 459 -41.84 20.44 -7.35
C SER A 459 -43.10 19.82 -7.94
N TRP A 460 -44.00 20.70 -8.38
CA TRP A 460 -45.43 20.43 -8.62
C TRP A 460 -45.71 19.37 -9.73
N PHE A 461 -44.67 18.78 -10.31
CA PHE A 461 -44.72 17.66 -11.26
C PHE A 461 -43.76 16.48 -10.97
N GLY A 462 -43.11 16.42 -9.80
CA GLY A 462 -42.37 15.23 -9.33
C GLY A 462 -41.16 14.76 -10.18
N LEU A 463 -40.88 15.39 -11.32
CA LEU A 463 -39.82 15.02 -12.27
C LEU A 463 -39.19 16.26 -12.94
N GLU A 464 -39.05 17.37 -12.24
CA GLU A 464 -38.06 18.40 -12.63
C GLU A 464 -36.69 17.98 -12.08
N MET A 465 -36.06 16.99 -12.73
CA MET A 465 -34.69 16.57 -12.44
C MET A 465 -33.70 17.57 -13.04
N ASP A 466 -33.69 18.79 -12.51
CA ASP A 466 -32.71 19.80 -12.87
C ASP A 466 -31.38 19.55 -12.14
N PRO A 467 -30.23 19.80 -12.80
CA PRO A 467 -28.94 19.76 -12.14
C PRO A 467 -28.95 20.65 -10.90
N PHE A 468 -28.62 20.09 -9.73
CA PHE A 468 -28.63 20.83 -8.47
C PHE A 468 -27.78 22.11 -8.50
N ILE A 469 -26.71 22.11 -9.31
CA ILE A 469 -25.81 23.24 -9.49
C ILE A 469 -25.78 23.69 -10.93
N ARG A 470 -25.68 25.01 -11.11
CA ARG A 470 -25.58 25.63 -12.43
C ARG A 470 -24.37 25.08 -13.20
N PRO A 471 -24.50 24.84 -14.52
CA PRO A 471 -23.47 24.21 -15.33
C PRO A 471 -22.09 24.86 -15.23
N ILE A 472 -22.02 26.19 -15.06
CA ILE A 472 -20.75 26.94 -14.98
C ILE A 472 -19.91 26.55 -13.76
N TYR A 473 -20.53 26.41 -12.59
CA TYR A 473 -19.81 26.03 -11.37
C TYR A 473 -19.36 24.58 -11.44
N SER A 474 -20.22 23.69 -11.96
CA SER A 474 -19.83 22.30 -12.25
C SER A 474 -18.62 22.23 -13.20
N THR A 475 -18.56 23.06 -14.27
CA THR A 475 -17.38 23.10 -15.14
C THR A 475 -16.11 23.45 -14.37
N VAL A 476 -16.17 24.48 -13.53
CA VAL A 476 -15.00 24.95 -12.76
C VAL A 476 -14.51 23.83 -11.84
N PHE A 477 -15.42 23.18 -11.12
CA PHE A 477 -15.08 22.01 -10.30
C PHE A 477 -14.42 20.92 -11.14
N LEU A 478 -15.01 20.52 -12.26
CA LEU A 478 -14.46 19.45 -13.12
C LEU A 478 -13.07 19.79 -13.68
N VAL A 479 -12.82 21.04 -14.07
CA VAL A 479 -11.49 21.48 -14.53
C VAL A 479 -10.46 21.35 -13.41
N VAL A 480 -10.80 21.81 -12.19
CA VAL A 480 -9.93 21.68 -11.01
C VAL A 480 -9.63 20.20 -10.72
N LEU A 481 -10.66 19.34 -10.75
CA LEU A 481 -10.50 17.91 -10.52
C LEU A 481 -9.60 17.25 -11.57
N MET A 482 -9.75 17.62 -12.84
CA MET A 482 -8.92 17.10 -13.93
C MET A 482 -7.45 17.52 -13.78
N ILE A 483 -7.18 18.77 -13.40
CA ILE A 483 -5.81 19.24 -13.12
C ILE A 483 -5.21 18.43 -11.97
N GLY A 484 -5.95 18.24 -10.87
CA GLY A 484 -5.50 17.43 -9.75
C GLY A 484 -5.16 15.99 -10.17
N ALA A 485 -6.04 15.35 -10.93
CA ALA A 485 -5.82 14.01 -11.47
C ALA A 485 -4.56 13.92 -12.35
N ILE A 486 -4.32 14.90 -13.23
CA ILE A 486 -3.12 14.96 -14.07
C ILE A 486 -1.86 15.16 -13.23
N MET A 487 -1.90 16.08 -12.25
CA MET A 487 -0.78 16.32 -11.34
C MET A 487 -0.44 15.07 -10.52
N SER A 488 -1.45 14.34 -10.05
CA SER A 488 -1.26 13.09 -9.34
C SER A 488 -0.52 12.07 -10.19
N VAL A 489 -0.91 11.88 -11.45
CA VAL A 489 -0.21 10.97 -12.39
C VAL A 489 1.20 11.46 -12.72
N GLY A 490 1.37 12.77 -12.95
CA GLY A 490 2.68 13.37 -13.23
C GLY A 490 3.67 13.16 -12.08
N LEU A 491 3.19 13.21 -10.84
CA LEU A 491 4.01 12.86 -9.67
C LEU A 491 4.45 11.40 -9.72
N LEU A 492 3.58 10.46 -10.12
CA LEU A 492 3.93 9.03 -10.19
C LEU A 492 5.03 8.76 -11.20
N VAL A 493 4.99 9.43 -12.35
CA VAL A 493 6.04 9.31 -13.38
C VAL A 493 7.35 9.92 -12.89
N ASN A 494 7.31 11.00 -12.11
CA ASN A 494 8.53 11.57 -11.53
C ASN A 494 9.21 10.55 -10.59
N LEU A 495 8.43 9.86 -9.75
CA LEU A 495 8.95 8.86 -8.81
C LEU A 495 9.69 7.69 -9.46
N SER A 496 9.46 7.39 -10.74
CA SER A 496 10.19 6.30 -11.41
C SER A 496 11.66 6.55 -11.64
N ASN A 497 12.10 7.79 -11.50
CA ASN A 497 13.51 8.12 -11.64
C ASN A 497 14.26 8.02 -10.30
N HIS A 498 13.57 7.68 -9.21
CA HIS A 498 14.08 7.75 -7.84
C HIS A 498 14.24 6.37 -7.18
N ASP A 499 15.15 5.55 -7.72
CA ASP A 499 15.39 4.19 -7.22
C ASP A 499 15.91 4.16 -5.76
N GLU A 500 16.50 5.26 -5.28
CA GLU A 500 17.04 5.38 -3.91
C GLU A 500 15.95 5.27 -2.82
N LEU A 501 14.69 5.45 -3.20
CA LEU A 501 13.54 5.40 -2.30
C LEU A 501 13.08 3.97 -1.98
N HIS A 502 13.53 2.97 -2.72
CA HIS A 502 13.18 1.58 -2.44
C HIS A 502 13.87 1.06 -1.18
N ALA A 503 13.15 0.26 -0.39
CA ALA A 503 13.66 -0.37 0.82
C ALA A 503 14.74 -1.45 0.58
N VAL A 504 14.99 -1.78 -0.69
CA VAL A 504 15.90 -2.83 -1.17
C VAL A 504 16.51 -2.39 -2.49
N THR A 505 17.73 -2.85 -2.74
CA THR A 505 18.52 -2.48 -3.92
C THR A 505 18.49 -3.56 -4.99
N GLN A 506 18.91 -3.21 -6.21
CA GLN A 506 19.11 -4.19 -7.28
C GLN A 506 20.11 -5.29 -6.88
N GLY A 507 21.20 -4.90 -6.21
CA GLY A 507 22.18 -5.85 -5.67
C GLY A 507 21.57 -6.84 -4.68
N ASP A 508 20.63 -6.40 -3.85
CA ASP A 508 19.92 -7.29 -2.93
C ASP A 508 19.11 -8.35 -3.71
N MET A 509 18.46 -7.99 -4.81
CA MET A 509 17.69 -8.93 -5.63
C MET A 509 18.58 -9.94 -6.35
N GLU A 510 19.68 -9.50 -6.98
CA GLU A 510 20.66 -10.38 -7.63
C GLU A 510 21.28 -11.37 -6.63
N LEU A 511 21.54 -10.90 -5.40
CA LEU A 511 22.01 -11.75 -4.32
C LEU A 511 20.97 -12.83 -3.95
N ARG A 512 19.67 -12.52 -3.98
CA ARG A 512 18.63 -13.52 -3.69
C ARG A 512 18.55 -14.59 -4.78
N GLU A 513 18.55 -14.20 -6.04
CA GLU A 513 18.56 -15.15 -7.18
C GLU A 513 19.80 -16.06 -7.14
N TYR A 514 20.96 -15.51 -6.75
CA TYR A 514 22.16 -16.30 -6.51
C TYR A 514 21.96 -17.36 -5.41
N LEU A 515 21.30 -17.00 -4.31
CA LEU A 515 21.06 -17.92 -3.18
C LEU A 515 20.02 -18.99 -3.49
N GLU A 516 19.02 -18.71 -4.32
CA GLU A 516 18.07 -19.73 -4.81
C GLU A 516 18.79 -20.80 -5.64
N THR A 517 19.78 -20.39 -6.44
CA THR A 517 20.58 -21.33 -7.25
C THR A 517 21.72 -21.99 -6.46
N HIS A 518 22.12 -21.41 -5.33
CA HIS A 518 23.22 -21.87 -4.46
C HIS A 518 22.80 -21.87 -2.99
N PRO A 519 21.84 -22.73 -2.61
CA PRO A 519 21.29 -22.71 -1.26
C PRO A 519 22.37 -23.07 -0.22
N PRO A 520 22.47 -22.30 0.90
CA PRO A 520 23.43 -22.56 1.96
C PRO A 520 23.08 -23.85 2.73
N ASP A 521 24.10 -24.58 3.18
CA ASP A 521 23.93 -25.81 3.98
C ASP A 521 23.67 -25.55 5.49
N LYS A 522 23.74 -24.28 5.91
CA LYS A 522 23.59 -23.80 7.28
C LYS A 522 22.73 -22.54 7.34
N PHE A 523 22.37 -22.10 8.55
CA PHE A 523 21.55 -20.91 8.71
C PHE A 523 22.31 -19.66 8.30
N VAL A 524 21.57 -18.72 7.72
CA VAL A 524 22.08 -17.43 7.24
C VAL A 524 21.72 -16.36 8.25
N TYR A 525 22.73 -15.66 8.76
CA TYR A 525 22.50 -14.44 9.52
C TYR A 525 22.01 -13.32 8.61
N THR A 526 20.95 -12.66 9.05
CA THR A 526 20.37 -11.51 8.38
C THR A 526 20.13 -10.38 9.38
N GLU A 527 20.21 -9.13 8.92
CA GLU A 527 19.81 -7.99 9.75
C GLU A 527 18.31 -8.03 10.02
N ASN A 528 17.91 -7.63 11.24
CA ASN A 528 16.49 -7.56 11.62
C ASN A 528 15.84 -6.25 11.16
N ILE A 529 15.96 -5.97 9.87
CA ILE A 529 15.50 -4.76 9.18
C ILE A 529 14.94 -5.14 7.81
N HIS A 530 14.14 -4.26 7.21
CA HIS A 530 13.54 -4.36 5.87
C HIS A 530 14.41 -5.04 4.81
N TRP A 531 15.61 -4.53 4.51
CA TRP A 531 16.50 -5.11 3.50
C TRP A 531 17.11 -6.47 3.91
N GLY A 532 17.22 -6.74 5.21
CA GLY A 532 17.73 -7.99 5.74
C GLY A 532 16.69 -9.10 5.78
N HIS A 533 15.40 -8.79 5.62
CA HIS A 533 14.36 -9.81 5.67
C HIS A 533 14.34 -10.69 4.42
N SER A 534 14.10 -11.96 4.68
CA SER A 534 13.83 -13.02 3.73
C SER A 534 12.40 -12.93 3.20
N TYR A 535 12.12 -11.89 2.41
CA TYR A 535 11.01 -12.00 1.49
C TYR A 535 11.51 -12.70 0.22
N ALA A 536 10.68 -13.59 -0.35
CA ALA A 536 10.98 -14.36 -1.55
C ALA A 536 12.01 -15.49 -1.46
N PHE A 537 12.72 -15.72 -0.34
CA PHE A 537 13.56 -16.91 -0.26
C PHE A 537 12.73 -18.19 -0.29
N GLU A 538 13.26 -19.22 -0.95
CA GLU A 538 12.75 -20.58 -0.80
C GLU A 538 12.78 -21.00 0.68
N SER A 539 11.79 -21.77 1.13
CA SER A 539 11.68 -22.25 2.51
C SER A 539 12.89 -23.06 3.01
N GLU A 540 13.76 -23.50 2.10
CA GLU A 540 15.02 -24.17 2.44
C GLU A 540 16.05 -23.20 3.04
N ILE A 541 16.00 -21.90 2.68
CA ILE A 541 16.93 -20.88 3.17
C ILE A 541 16.45 -20.36 4.52
N LYS A 542 17.12 -20.80 5.57
CA LYS A 542 16.77 -20.50 6.96
C LYS A 542 17.52 -19.27 7.46
N THR A 543 16.80 -18.16 7.66
CA THR A 543 17.35 -16.88 8.09
C THR A 543 17.13 -16.58 9.57
N SER A 544 18.04 -15.83 10.19
CA SER A 544 17.91 -15.46 11.60
C SER A 544 16.82 -14.41 11.84
N SER A 545 16.62 -13.46 10.93
CA SER A 545 15.66 -12.36 11.11
C SER A 545 14.25 -12.68 10.63
N ILE A 546 13.26 -12.00 11.23
CA ILE A 546 11.83 -12.16 10.92
C ILE A 546 11.19 -10.78 10.86
N PRO A 547 10.42 -10.45 9.80
CA PRO A 547 9.69 -9.21 9.76
C PRO A 547 8.60 -9.19 10.82
N THR A 548 8.66 -8.19 11.69
CA THR A 548 7.61 -7.87 12.65
C THR A 548 6.53 -7.05 11.94
N LEU A 549 5.76 -7.68 11.04
CA LEU A 549 4.45 -7.14 10.71
C LEU A 549 3.57 -7.33 11.92
N GLY A 550 3.46 -6.29 12.74
CA GLY A 550 2.25 -5.98 13.45
C GLY A 550 1.41 -7.16 13.93
N LEU A 551 1.72 -7.65 15.14
CA LEU A 551 1.21 -8.86 15.82
C LEU A 551 1.94 -10.18 15.47
N LEU A 552 3.28 -10.16 15.51
CA LEU A 552 4.09 -11.37 15.61
C LEU A 552 4.21 -11.78 17.10
N THR A 553 3.87 -13.04 17.41
CA THR A 553 4.17 -13.64 18.73
C THR A 553 5.32 -14.61 18.57
N LEU A 554 6.51 -14.23 19.04
CA LEU A 554 7.69 -15.10 19.05
C LEU A 554 7.70 -15.94 20.33
N GLU A 555 7.90 -17.25 20.17
CA GLU A 555 8.18 -18.16 21.29
C GLU A 555 9.68 -18.23 21.52
N ASP A 556 10.46 -18.51 20.47
CA ASP A 556 11.92 -18.47 20.48
C ASP A 556 12.46 -17.73 19.25
N SER A 557 13.55 -16.98 19.43
CA SER A 557 14.31 -16.38 18.32
C SER A 557 15.81 -16.39 18.56
N ILE A 558 16.57 -16.72 17.52
CA ILE A 558 18.04 -16.72 17.58
C ILE A 558 18.66 -15.35 17.27
N GLN A 559 17.86 -14.39 16.76
CA GLN A 559 18.35 -13.15 16.17
C GLN A 559 19.21 -12.32 17.12
N ALA A 560 18.72 -12.05 18.33
CA ALA A 560 19.45 -11.20 19.29
C ALA A 560 20.80 -11.81 19.68
N LYS A 561 20.82 -13.12 19.94
CA LYS A 561 22.05 -13.85 20.29
C LYS A 561 23.03 -13.88 19.12
N ALA A 562 22.53 -14.08 17.90
CA ALA A 562 23.33 -14.06 16.69
C ALA A 562 23.94 -12.67 16.41
N THR A 563 23.16 -11.59 16.53
CA THR A 563 23.64 -10.21 16.36
C THR A 563 24.72 -9.86 17.38
N SER A 564 24.55 -10.25 18.65
CA SER A 564 25.59 -10.05 19.67
C SER A 564 26.86 -10.82 19.35
N ALA A 565 26.76 -12.10 18.98
CA ALA A 565 27.91 -12.94 18.66
C ALA A 565 28.68 -12.42 17.44
N LEU A 566 27.97 -11.97 16.40
CA LEU A 566 28.57 -11.38 15.20
C LEU A 566 29.36 -10.11 15.50
N ARG A 567 28.87 -9.24 16.40
CA ARG A 567 29.54 -7.97 16.73
C ARG A 567 30.84 -8.13 17.51
N ILE A 568 31.02 -9.25 18.20
CA ILE A 568 32.20 -9.51 19.04
C ILE A 568 33.07 -10.65 18.49
N ASP A 569 32.81 -11.10 17.26
CA ASP A 569 33.49 -12.24 16.62
C ASP A 569 33.44 -13.55 17.44
N ASP A 570 32.33 -13.82 18.14
CA ASP A 570 32.12 -15.08 18.86
C ASP A 570 31.68 -16.20 17.90
N VAL A 571 32.66 -16.77 17.21
CA VAL A 571 32.49 -17.88 16.27
C VAL A 571 31.85 -19.10 16.94
N GLN A 572 32.18 -19.38 18.21
CA GLN A 572 31.65 -20.54 18.92
C GLN A 572 30.14 -20.43 19.10
N THR A 573 29.64 -19.26 19.52
CA THR A 573 28.20 -19.02 19.65
C THR A 573 27.49 -19.08 18.30
N LEU A 574 28.07 -18.51 17.24
CA LEU A 574 27.50 -18.59 15.88
C LEU A 574 27.35 -20.04 15.42
N ARG A 575 28.35 -20.89 15.67
CA ARG A 575 28.28 -22.33 15.37
C ARG A 575 27.25 -23.06 16.22
N GLN A 576 27.10 -22.73 17.49
CA GLN A 576 26.04 -23.31 18.35
C GLN A 576 24.64 -22.98 17.85
N LEU A 577 24.46 -21.79 17.26
CA LEU A 577 23.23 -21.37 16.61
C LEU A 577 23.06 -21.97 15.21
N ASN A 578 24.00 -22.80 14.76
CA ASN A 578 24.08 -23.37 13.41
C ASN A 578 24.14 -22.30 12.29
N ILE A 579 24.71 -21.13 12.60
CA ILE A 579 24.97 -20.08 11.61
C ILE A 579 26.28 -20.41 10.88
N GLY A 580 26.20 -20.46 9.56
CA GLY A 580 27.34 -20.70 8.67
C GLY A 580 27.65 -19.55 7.74
N TYR A 581 26.66 -18.70 7.50
CA TYR A 581 26.69 -17.66 6.48
C TYR A 581 26.04 -16.39 6.99
N ALA A 582 26.27 -15.28 6.30
CA ALA A 582 25.57 -14.04 6.51
C ALA A 582 25.29 -13.35 5.18
N ILE A 583 24.26 -12.51 5.14
CA ILE A 583 24.04 -11.57 4.04
C ILE A 583 23.99 -10.15 4.57
N SER A 584 24.40 -9.20 3.74
CA SER A 584 24.35 -7.77 4.07
C SER A 584 23.94 -6.96 2.85
N SER A 585 23.06 -5.98 3.06
CA SER A 585 22.66 -4.99 2.06
C SER A 585 23.59 -3.77 2.11
N PRO A 586 23.80 -3.04 1.00
CA PRO A 586 24.51 -1.75 1.01
C PRO A 586 23.80 -0.67 1.85
N ILE A 587 22.49 -0.81 2.10
CA ILE A 587 21.72 0.08 2.99
C ILE A 587 22.06 -0.19 4.47
N GLY A 588 22.39 -1.44 4.79
CA GLY A 588 22.63 -1.94 6.13
C GLY A 588 23.99 -1.59 6.72
N THR A 589 24.26 -2.11 7.92
CA THR A 589 25.55 -1.92 8.60
C THR A 589 26.28 -3.23 8.88
N ALA A 590 25.67 -4.38 8.61
CA ALA A 590 26.33 -5.69 8.74
C ALA A 590 27.63 -5.79 7.95
N ALA A 591 27.70 -5.28 6.71
CA ALA A 591 28.93 -5.30 5.90
C ALA A 591 30.09 -4.57 6.59
N LEU A 592 29.81 -3.49 7.33
CA LEU A 592 30.79 -2.69 8.06
C LEU A 592 31.34 -3.42 9.29
N ILE A 593 30.65 -4.46 9.77
CA ILE A 593 31.08 -5.30 10.89
C ILE A 593 31.79 -6.55 10.37
N LEU A 594 31.22 -7.18 9.34
CA LEU A 594 31.75 -8.41 8.73
C LEU A 594 33.05 -8.16 7.94
N GLY A 595 33.16 -7.01 7.27
CA GLY A 595 34.33 -6.65 6.48
C GLY A 595 35.62 -6.57 7.31
N PRO A 596 35.63 -5.90 8.47
CA PRO A 596 36.78 -5.85 9.38
C PRO A 596 37.12 -7.16 10.11
N SER A 597 36.16 -8.09 10.20
CA SER A 597 36.34 -9.32 10.97
C SER A 597 37.30 -10.30 10.28
N PRO A 598 38.24 -10.93 11.01
CA PRO A 598 39.12 -11.94 10.43
C PRO A 598 38.41 -13.27 10.14
N TYR A 599 37.20 -13.51 10.66
CA TYR A 599 36.53 -14.83 10.56
C TYR A 599 35.54 -14.93 9.40
N TRP A 600 35.31 -13.85 8.66
CA TRP A 600 34.36 -13.81 7.56
C TRP A 600 35.07 -13.64 6.22
N SER A 601 34.63 -14.39 5.21
CA SER A 601 34.99 -14.16 3.80
C SER A 601 33.80 -13.66 3.01
N MET A 602 34.03 -12.69 2.13
CA MET A 602 33.07 -12.31 1.10
C MET A 602 33.17 -13.31 -0.05
N GLU A 603 32.13 -14.13 -0.23
CA GLU A 603 32.07 -15.13 -1.31
C GLU A 603 31.55 -14.51 -2.61
N GLN A 604 30.55 -13.62 -2.50
CA GLN A 604 29.93 -12.97 -3.65
C GLN A 604 29.49 -11.54 -3.29
N SER A 605 29.52 -10.63 -4.27
CA SER A 605 29.11 -9.23 -4.11
C SER A 605 28.43 -8.70 -5.37
N TYR A 606 27.26 -8.08 -5.19
CA TYR A 606 26.47 -7.42 -6.23
C TYR A 606 26.15 -6.00 -5.76
N GLN A 607 26.81 -4.99 -6.33
CA GLN A 607 26.59 -3.56 -5.97
C GLN A 607 26.57 -3.30 -4.45
N GLY A 608 27.45 -3.96 -3.69
CA GLY A 608 27.55 -3.81 -2.24
C GLY A 608 26.67 -4.77 -1.42
N ALA A 609 25.68 -5.43 -2.03
CA ALA A 609 24.97 -6.54 -1.41
C ALA A 609 25.86 -7.79 -1.45
N ARG A 610 26.07 -8.45 -0.31
CA ARG A 610 27.15 -9.44 -0.15
C ARG A 610 26.69 -10.71 0.53
N TYR A 611 27.25 -11.82 0.05
CA TYR A 611 27.19 -13.13 0.68
C TYR A 611 28.49 -13.42 1.41
N TRP A 612 28.38 -13.80 2.69
CA TRP A 612 29.51 -14.03 3.57
C TRP A 612 29.53 -15.44 4.11
N LYS A 613 30.72 -16.02 4.25
CA LYS A 613 30.94 -17.33 4.85
C LYS A 613 31.76 -17.23 6.12
N LEU A 614 31.32 -17.95 7.16
CA LEU A 614 31.98 -18.01 8.47
C LEU A 614 33.06 -19.10 8.48
N TRP A 615 34.25 -18.76 8.97
CA TRP A 615 35.38 -19.66 9.17
C TRP A 615 35.68 -19.84 10.66
N ASP A 616 36.19 -21.02 11.02
CA ASP A 616 36.59 -21.32 12.40
C ASP A 616 37.98 -20.77 12.75
N GLU A 617 38.80 -20.57 11.72
CA GLU A 617 40.12 -19.93 11.76
C GLU A 617 40.07 -18.67 10.90
N PRO A 618 41.02 -17.72 11.08
CA PRO A 618 41.10 -16.53 10.25
C PRO A 618 41.01 -16.85 8.75
N SER A 619 40.05 -16.21 8.10
CA SER A 619 39.67 -16.37 6.70
C SER A 619 40.85 -16.11 5.76
N PRO A 620 41.00 -16.89 4.66
CA PRO A 620 42.05 -16.68 3.68
C PRO A 620 41.87 -15.40 2.85
N SER A 621 40.64 -14.88 2.72
CA SER A 621 40.37 -13.59 2.08
C SER A 621 40.33 -12.49 3.15
N ARG A 622 41.38 -11.67 3.22
CA ARG A 622 41.52 -10.67 4.30
C ARG A 622 40.52 -9.51 4.23
N VAL A 623 40.26 -9.04 5.44
CA VAL A 623 39.64 -7.81 5.95
C VAL A 623 39.70 -6.58 5.04
N PHE A 624 38.59 -5.86 4.93
CA PHE A 624 38.52 -4.50 4.39
C PHE A 624 38.49 -3.49 5.55
N SER A 625 39.17 -2.36 5.38
CA SER A 625 39.05 -1.21 6.28
C SER A 625 37.96 -0.27 5.78
N ASN A 626 37.22 0.36 6.69
CA ASN A 626 36.14 1.29 6.34
C ASN A 626 36.50 2.70 6.81
N ALA A 627 36.12 3.70 6.01
CA ALA A 627 36.30 5.10 6.34
C ALA A 627 35.02 5.89 6.01
N ALA A 628 34.76 6.96 6.76
CA ALA A 628 33.70 7.92 6.47
C ALA A 628 34.32 9.27 6.11
N LEU A 629 33.67 10.02 5.22
CA LEU A 629 34.08 11.40 4.93
C LEU A 629 33.76 12.30 6.11
N ASN A 630 34.61 13.30 6.35
CA ASN A 630 34.40 14.25 7.43
C ASN A 630 33.20 15.17 7.12
N SER A 631 32.16 15.09 7.97
CA SER A 631 30.93 15.87 7.84
C SER A 631 31.12 17.35 8.19
N THR A 632 32.08 17.71 9.06
CA THR A 632 32.31 19.12 9.41
C THR A 632 32.87 19.90 8.23
N GLU A 633 33.73 19.25 7.44
CA GLU A 633 34.32 19.84 6.23
C GLU A 633 33.28 20.13 5.14
N CYS A 634 32.18 19.35 5.10
CA CYS A 634 31.05 19.61 4.22
C CYS A 634 30.36 20.94 4.57
N GLY A 635 30.12 21.20 5.86
CA GLY A 635 29.42 22.41 6.31
C GLY A 635 30.15 23.73 5.96
N GLU A 636 31.45 23.67 5.68
CA GLU A 636 32.26 24.81 5.26
C GLU A 636 32.26 25.02 3.74
N LYS A 637 31.87 24.00 2.95
CA LYS A 637 31.86 24.04 1.49
C LYS A 637 30.50 24.51 0.97
N LYS A 638 30.53 25.53 0.11
CA LYS A 638 29.33 26.00 -0.59
C LYS A 638 28.81 24.90 -1.53
N GLY A 639 27.55 24.50 -1.35
CA GLY A 639 26.89 23.48 -2.18
C GLY A 639 26.92 22.05 -1.62
N CYS A 640 27.56 21.86 -0.47
CA CYS A 640 27.54 20.63 0.31
C CYS A 640 26.54 20.79 1.47
N THR A 641 25.51 19.95 1.54
CA THR A 641 24.49 19.98 2.59
C THR A 641 24.53 18.73 3.46
N LEU A 642 24.14 18.87 4.73
CA LEU A 642 23.95 17.75 5.65
C LEU A 642 22.45 17.60 5.89
N GLU A 643 21.89 16.48 5.46
CA GLU A 643 20.46 16.18 5.59
C GLU A 643 20.24 14.87 6.33
N LEU A 644 19.07 14.73 6.95
CA LEU A 644 18.72 13.51 7.67
C LEU A 644 18.60 12.34 6.70
N ASP A 645 19.28 11.23 7.03
CA ASP A 645 19.17 10.00 6.28
C ASP A 645 17.72 9.44 6.40
N PRO A 646 17.06 9.12 5.27
CA PRO A 646 15.72 8.51 5.30
C PRO A 646 15.65 7.20 6.09
N TRP A 647 16.76 6.47 6.15
CA TRP A 647 16.89 5.15 6.76
C TRP A 647 17.52 5.19 8.17
N ARG A 648 17.79 6.38 8.73
CA ARG A 648 18.45 6.55 10.06
C ARG A 648 17.79 5.73 11.17
N ASN A 649 16.45 5.71 11.22
CA ASN A 649 15.67 5.02 12.26
C ASN A 649 15.74 3.49 12.15
N HIS A 650 16.33 2.97 11.07
CA HIS A 650 16.51 1.55 10.79
C HIS A 650 17.99 1.13 10.91
N ARG A 651 18.91 2.04 11.27
CA ARG A 651 20.33 1.77 11.50
C ARG A 651 20.62 1.79 13.00
N PHE A 652 20.36 0.68 13.68
CA PHE A 652 20.52 0.57 15.15
C PHE A 652 21.97 0.47 15.65
N TYR A 653 22.93 0.43 14.74
CA TYR A 653 24.36 0.41 15.07
C TYR A 653 25.13 1.14 13.99
N ASP A 654 26.03 2.04 14.40
CA ASP A 654 26.82 2.87 13.50
C ASP A 654 28.32 2.66 13.76
N PRO A 655 28.96 1.68 13.09
CA PRO A 655 30.37 1.36 13.31
C PRO A 655 31.33 2.51 12.97
N LEU A 656 30.86 3.50 12.20
CA LEU A 656 31.67 4.60 11.68
C LEU A 656 31.36 5.95 12.36
N ASP A 657 30.49 5.97 13.38
CA ASP A 657 30.08 7.18 14.12
C ASP A 657 29.70 8.37 13.21
N ARG A 658 28.95 8.07 12.14
CA ARG A 658 28.49 9.02 11.12
C ARG A 658 27.31 9.86 11.60
N GLY A 659 26.56 9.36 12.57
CA GLY A 659 25.34 9.97 13.08
C GLY A 659 24.15 9.85 12.12
N GLU A 660 23.14 10.70 12.33
CA GLU A 660 21.85 10.64 11.63
C GLU A 660 21.82 11.37 10.28
N GLN A 661 22.83 12.18 9.97
CA GLN A 661 22.90 13.00 8.76
C GLN A 661 23.86 12.42 7.72
N ARG A 662 23.61 12.70 6.45
CA ARG A 662 24.48 12.33 5.33
C ARG A 662 24.86 13.55 4.51
N ILE A 663 26.06 13.46 3.93
CA ILE A 663 26.58 14.46 3.00
C ILE A 663 25.82 14.35 1.70
N ILE A 664 25.28 15.48 1.25
CA ILE A 664 24.55 15.61 -0.01
C ILE A 664 25.22 16.68 -0.89
N LEU A 665 25.46 16.31 -2.14
CA LEU A 665 26.04 17.15 -3.19
C LEU A 665 25.01 17.37 -4.29
N GLN A 666 24.53 18.60 -4.42
CA GLN A 666 23.48 18.98 -5.37
C GLN A 666 23.87 20.15 -6.28
N GLN A 667 24.91 20.90 -5.94
CA GLN A 667 25.33 22.08 -6.71
C GLN A 667 26.59 21.79 -7.52
N LYS A 668 26.68 22.41 -8.69
CA LYS A 668 27.87 22.38 -9.54
C LYS A 668 29.10 22.85 -8.76
N GLY A 669 30.16 22.06 -8.79
CA GLY A 669 31.39 22.37 -8.08
C GLY A 669 32.32 21.18 -7.92
N ILE A 670 33.51 21.44 -7.37
CA ILE A 670 34.50 20.43 -7.00
C ILE A 670 34.54 20.34 -5.49
N TYR A 671 34.28 19.15 -4.96
CA TYR A 671 34.27 18.84 -3.53
C TYR A 671 35.36 17.81 -3.25
N ALA A 672 36.47 18.21 -2.63
CA ALA A 672 37.59 17.33 -2.33
C ALA A 672 37.76 17.16 -0.81
N TRP A 673 37.94 15.93 -0.34
CA TRP A 673 38.34 15.59 1.01
C TRP A 673 39.77 15.05 0.95
N GLU A 674 40.67 15.73 1.64
CA GLU A 674 42.09 15.35 1.75
C GLU A 674 42.29 14.49 3.01
N ASP A 675 43.27 13.58 2.97
CA ASP A 675 43.65 12.76 4.12
C ASP A 675 42.49 11.94 4.74
N VAL A 676 41.54 11.47 3.92
CA VAL A 676 40.40 10.64 4.35
C VAL A 676 40.89 9.40 5.12
N VAL A 677 42.00 8.84 4.66
CA VAL A 677 42.79 7.87 5.40
C VAL A 677 44.22 8.40 5.44
N ASN A 678 44.82 8.40 6.63
CA ASN A 678 46.20 8.83 6.83
C ASN A 678 46.86 7.94 7.88
N GLU A 679 47.18 6.71 7.49
CA GLU A 679 47.88 5.78 8.36
C GLU A 679 49.05 5.12 7.63
N ALA A 680 50.15 4.92 8.35
CA ALA A 680 51.37 4.34 7.80
C ALA A 680 51.18 2.91 7.26
N GLU A 681 50.09 2.23 7.62
CA GLU A 681 49.76 0.86 7.22
C GLU A 681 49.16 0.79 5.80
N PHE A 682 48.61 1.89 5.27
CA PHE A 682 48.02 1.95 3.93
C PHE A 682 49.06 2.27 2.83
N VAL A 683 49.99 1.33 2.62
CA VAL A 683 50.99 1.40 1.55
C VAL A 683 50.83 0.22 0.59
N GLY A 684 50.71 0.52 -0.70
CA GLY A 684 50.59 -0.47 -1.78
C GLY A 684 49.34 -0.29 -2.65
N MET A 685 49.03 -1.29 -3.47
CA MET A 685 47.80 -1.31 -4.27
C MET A 685 46.60 -1.67 -3.39
N TYR A 686 45.61 -0.78 -3.39
CA TYR A 686 44.32 -1.00 -2.73
C TYR A 686 43.19 -0.89 -3.75
N ASN A 687 42.18 -1.74 -3.60
CA ASN A 687 40.91 -1.57 -4.26
C ASN A 687 40.03 -0.69 -3.35
N VAL A 688 39.87 0.58 -3.73
CA VAL A 688 39.09 1.58 -3.00
C VAL A 688 37.69 1.57 -3.57
N CYS A 689 36.70 1.30 -2.71
CA CYS A 689 35.30 1.28 -3.08
C CYS A 689 34.53 2.40 -2.36
N ILE A 690 33.62 3.06 -3.07
CA ILE A 690 32.72 4.06 -2.51
C ILE A 690 31.27 3.56 -2.54
N THR A 691 30.58 3.74 -1.42
CA THR A 691 29.12 3.51 -1.30
C THR A 691 28.42 4.87 -1.26
N TYR A 692 27.53 5.10 -2.22
CA TYR A 692 26.77 6.35 -2.34
C TYR A 692 25.41 6.08 -2.99
N GLU A 693 24.46 7.00 -2.81
CA GLU A 693 23.19 7.03 -3.54
C GLU A 693 23.24 8.13 -4.60
N GLN A 694 22.75 7.83 -5.79
CA GLN A 694 22.41 8.83 -6.79
C GLN A 694 20.93 9.16 -6.63
N ILE A 695 20.62 10.40 -6.20
CA ILE A 695 19.26 10.88 -6.01
C ILE A 695 18.70 11.26 -7.38
N GLY A 696 17.74 10.48 -7.88
CA GLY A 696 17.16 10.71 -9.20
C GLY A 696 18.09 10.38 -10.37
N ASP A 697 17.64 10.75 -11.56
CA ASP A 697 18.44 10.67 -12.79
C ASP A 697 19.42 11.85 -12.86
N PHE A 698 20.66 11.63 -12.39
CA PHE A 698 21.71 12.65 -12.31
C PHE A 698 23.04 12.09 -12.81
N GLU A 699 23.32 12.25 -14.10
CA GLU A 699 24.53 11.68 -14.72
C GLU A 699 25.74 12.64 -14.72
N SER A 700 25.60 13.86 -14.23
CA SER A 700 26.59 14.94 -14.42
C SER A 700 27.62 15.05 -13.30
N TYR A 701 28.27 13.91 -12.95
CA TYR A 701 29.32 13.88 -11.91
C TYR A 701 30.52 12.98 -12.24
N GLU A 702 31.67 13.25 -11.64
CA GLU A 702 32.84 12.37 -11.64
C GLU A 702 33.34 12.17 -10.20
N ILE A 703 33.80 10.96 -9.89
CA ILE A 703 34.42 10.63 -8.60
C ILE A 703 35.88 10.26 -8.88
N ILE A 704 36.80 10.83 -8.12
CA ILE A 704 38.24 10.64 -8.29
C ILE A 704 38.84 10.25 -6.93
N ALA A 705 39.63 9.18 -6.91
CA ALA A 705 40.43 8.80 -5.76
C ALA A 705 41.91 9.04 -6.05
N ASN A 706 42.55 9.94 -5.29
CA ASN A 706 43.87 10.51 -5.55
C ASN A 706 43.98 11.08 -6.98
N THR A 707 44.42 10.26 -7.94
CA THR A 707 44.56 10.62 -9.36
C THR A 707 43.80 9.69 -10.30
N GLN A 708 43.10 8.70 -9.76
CA GLN A 708 42.37 7.69 -10.53
C GLN A 708 40.88 8.03 -10.55
N PRO A 709 40.31 8.36 -11.73
CA PRO A 709 38.87 8.52 -11.84
C PRO A 709 38.19 7.15 -11.80
N PHE A 710 37.05 7.09 -11.13
CA PHE A 710 36.20 5.91 -11.23
C PHE A 710 35.53 5.85 -12.62
N THR A 711 35.43 4.65 -13.18
CA THR A 711 34.77 4.41 -14.48
C THR A 711 33.61 3.45 -14.27
N PHE A 712 32.38 3.96 -14.36
CA PHE A 712 31.16 3.17 -14.14
C PHE A 712 29.95 3.75 -14.89
N GLU A 713 28.92 2.92 -15.01
CA GLU A 713 27.61 3.33 -15.47
C GLU A 713 26.89 4.06 -14.32
N LYS A 714 26.39 5.26 -14.58
CA LYS A 714 25.69 6.08 -13.59
C LYS A 714 24.23 5.66 -13.58
N LYS A 715 23.73 5.25 -12.42
CA LYS A 715 22.34 4.80 -12.24
C LYS A 715 21.77 5.41 -10.98
N ALA A 716 20.51 5.81 -11.05
CA ALA A 716 19.74 6.23 -9.88
C ALA A 716 19.75 5.11 -8.81
N GLY A 717 19.64 5.49 -7.54
CA GLY A 717 19.64 4.54 -6.44
C GLY A 717 21.01 4.28 -5.80
N TRP A 718 21.09 3.16 -5.09
CA TRP A 718 22.28 2.77 -4.33
C TRP A 718 23.37 2.21 -5.23
N ASN A 719 24.58 2.73 -5.07
CA ASN A 719 25.73 2.35 -5.86
C ASN A 719 26.91 1.98 -4.94
N HIS A 720 27.62 0.92 -5.34
CA HIS A 720 28.91 0.52 -4.77
C HIS A 720 29.89 0.34 -5.93
N GLN A 721 30.87 1.23 -6.01
CA GLN A 721 31.81 1.32 -7.12
C GLN A 721 33.23 1.25 -6.62
N CYS A 722 34.13 0.58 -7.34
CA CYS A 722 35.50 0.35 -6.91
C CYS A 722 36.54 0.72 -7.98
N VAL A 723 37.70 1.20 -7.54
CA VAL A 723 38.86 1.47 -8.39
C VAL A 723 40.15 1.06 -7.67
N ASN A 724 41.12 0.59 -8.44
CA ASN A 724 42.44 0.26 -7.91
C ASN A 724 43.29 1.53 -7.81
N VAL A 725 43.74 1.85 -6.60
CA VAL A 725 44.54 3.03 -6.27
C VAL A 725 45.84 2.59 -5.61
N GLN A 726 46.96 3.16 -6.07
CA GLN A 726 48.23 3.04 -5.37
C GLN A 726 48.24 4.05 -4.20
N LEU A 727 48.21 3.55 -2.97
CA LEU A 727 48.28 4.38 -1.77
C LEU A 727 49.72 4.50 -1.28
N ASN A 728 50.09 5.73 -0.92
CA ASN A 728 51.35 6.07 -0.27
C ASN A 728 51.03 6.76 1.05
N GLN A 729 50.36 6.04 1.96
CA GLN A 729 49.85 6.47 3.27
C GLN A 729 48.54 7.25 3.25
N THR A 730 48.32 8.10 2.25
CA THR A 730 47.14 8.97 2.18
C THR A 730 46.14 8.54 1.10
N LEU A 731 44.86 8.76 1.39
CA LEU A 731 43.75 8.67 0.44
C LEU A 731 42.98 9.99 0.42
N ASP A 732 42.92 10.60 -0.75
CA ASP A 732 42.11 11.79 -1.05
C ASP A 732 40.96 11.38 -1.98
N ILE A 733 39.77 11.94 -1.75
CA ILE A 733 38.59 11.68 -2.57
C ILE A 733 38.00 13.01 -3.03
N SER A 734 37.76 13.15 -4.33
CA SER A 734 37.06 14.31 -4.88
C SER A 734 35.86 13.93 -5.75
N PHE A 735 34.86 14.81 -5.71
CA PHE A 735 33.64 14.75 -6.50
C PHE A 735 33.55 16.01 -7.33
N GLU A 736 33.43 15.86 -8.64
CA GLU A 736 33.21 16.97 -9.57
C GLU A 736 31.80 16.88 -10.13
N LEU A 737 30.95 17.85 -9.78
CA LEU A 737 29.60 17.98 -10.32
C LEU A 737 29.61 19.04 -11.43
N ASN A 738 29.19 18.64 -12.62
CA ASN A 738 29.22 19.48 -13.81
C ASN A 738 27.96 20.35 -13.96
N ASP A 739 26.84 19.91 -13.38
CA ASP A 739 25.55 20.60 -13.40
C ASP A 739 24.93 20.69 -11.99
N ASP A 740 24.01 21.64 -11.83
CA ASP A 740 23.16 21.70 -10.64
C ASP A 740 22.06 20.64 -10.72
N GLY A 741 21.63 20.15 -9.56
CA GLY A 741 20.50 19.24 -9.43
C GLY A 741 19.17 19.86 -9.87
N THR A 742 18.25 19.00 -10.27
CA THR A 742 16.90 19.38 -10.67
C THR A 742 15.93 19.18 -9.51
N SER A 743 15.06 20.16 -9.28
CA SER A 743 14.08 20.09 -8.19
C SER A 743 12.95 19.11 -8.50
N TRP A 744 12.57 18.32 -7.52
CA TRP A 744 11.49 17.33 -7.60
C TRP A 744 10.69 17.28 -6.29
N ILE A 745 9.53 16.63 -6.32
CA ILE A 745 8.66 16.51 -5.13
C ILE A 745 9.01 15.19 -4.42
N ASN A 746 9.62 15.29 -3.24
CA ASN A 746 10.02 14.15 -2.44
C ASN A 746 8.84 13.61 -1.61
N PRO A 747 8.33 12.40 -1.92
CA PRO A 747 7.19 11.84 -1.21
C PRO A 747 7.53 11.44 0.23
N LEU A 748 8.82 11.22 0.53
CA LEU A 748 9.27 10.95 1.89
C LEU A 748 9.09 12.16 2.79
N GLY A 749 9.18 13.37 2.22
CA GLY A 749 8.79 14.61 2.90
C GLY A 749 7.32 14.56 3.32
N PHE A 750 6.46 13.89 2.53
CA PHE A 750 5.07 13.74 2.91
C PHE A 750 4.88 12.78 4.09
N SER A 751 5.62 11.66 4.09
CA SER A 751 5.64 10.69 5.19
C SER A 751 6.41 11.19 6.43
N GLY A 752 7.03 12.37 6.41
CA GLY A 752 7.89 12.85 7.50
C GLY A 752 9.18 12.05 7.72
N ARG A 753 9.53 11.12 6.82
CA ARG A 753 10.82 10.41 6.80
C ARG A 753 11.95 11.33 6.32
N SER A 754 11.62 12.26 5.42
CA SER A 754 12.47 13.40 5.02
C SER A 754 11.95 14.70 5.62
N SER A 755 12.85 15.68 5.84
CA SER A 755 12.46 17.05 6.20
C SER A 755 11.97 17.86 4.99
N GLU A 756 12.38 17.46 3.79
CA GLU A 756 12.14 18.21 2.56
C GLU A 756 10.98 17.62 1.74
N ILE A 757 10.02 18.47 1.38
CA ILE A 757 8.93 18.13 0.44
C ILE A 757 9.37 18.40 -1.01
N VAL A 758 10.23 19.40 -1.22
CA VAL A 758 10.85 19.69 -2.51
C VAL A 758 12.34 19.46 -2.34
N ASP A 759 12.85 18.47 -3.04
CA ASP A 759 14.23 18.00 -2.94
C ASP A 759 14.91 18.19 -4.30
N SER A 760 16.21 17.91 -4.40
CA SER A 760 17.00 18.08 -5.62
C SER A 760 17.79 16.82 -5.94
N THR A 761 17.90 16.50 -7.23
CA THR A 761 18.76 15.42 -7.71
C THR A 761 20.22 15.69 -7.38
N GLY A 762 21.04 14.65 -7.21
CA GLY A 762 22.42 14.79 -6.77
C GLY A 762 23.02 13.50 -6.22
N LEU A 763 24.00 13.61 -5.34
CA LEU A 763 24.67 12.48 -4.70
C LEU A 763 24.53 12.53 -3.18
N ARG A 764 24.22 11.41 -2.55
CA ARG A 764 24.28 11.22 -1.08
C ARG A 764 25.36 10.21 -0.75
N ILE A 765 26.34 10.60 0.07
CA ILE A 765 27.54 9.78 0.32
C ILE A 765 27.43 9.04 1.66
N HIS A 766 27.81 7.75 1.68
CA HIS A 766 27.72 6.91 2.89
C HIS A 766 29.06 6.56 3.52
N HIS A 767 29.93 5.86 2.80
CA HIS A 767 31.22 5.39 3.32
C HIS A 767 32.14 4.90 2.19
N ILE A 768 33.41 4.72 2.55
CA ILE A 768 34.47 4.21 1.70
C ILE A 768 34.99 2.91 2.31
N GLU A 769 35.33 1.95 1.46
CA GLU A 769 35.90 0.66 1.85
C GLU A 769 37.23 0.46 1.12
N LEU A 770 38.23 -0.04 1.84
CA LEU A 770 39.57 -0.28 1.32
C LEU A 770 39.89 -1.77 1.43
N LYS A 771 40.05 -2.44 0.29
CA LYS A 771 40.62 -3.79 0.22
C LYS A 771 42.07 -3.71 -0.18
N ARG A 772 42.96 -4.40 0.50
CA ARG A 772 44.31 -4.58 -0.04
C ARG A 772 44.26 -5.47 -1.27
N GLY A 773 44.80 -4.99 -2.39
CA GLY A 773 44.97 -5.80 -3.60
C GLY A 773 45.97 -6.90 -3.30
N ILE A 774 45.61 -8.16 -3.51
CA ILE A 774 46.57 -9.26 -3.45
C ILE A 774 47.45 -9.11 -4.70
N ASP A 775 48.72 -8.74 -4.51
CA ASP A 775 49.74 -9.01 -5.52
C ASP A 775 49.66 -10.50 -5.86
N ALA A 776 49.59 -10.84 -7.15
CA ALA A 776 49.45 -12.22 -7.66
C ALA A 776 50.66 -13.15 -7.35
N LYS A 777 51.38 -12.88 -6.27
CA LYS A 777 52.49 -13.66 -5.71
C LYS A 777 52.37 -13.69 -4.18
N ALA A 778 51.37 -14.38 -3.66
CA ALA A 778 51.37 -14.89 -2.29
C ALA A 778 51.05 -16.39 -2.32
#